data_AF-A0A3B0RR34-F1
#
_entry.id   AF-A0A3B0RR34-F1
#
_cell.length_a   1.000
_cell.length_b   1.000
_cell.length_c   1.000
_cell.angle_alpha   90.00
_cell.angle_beta   90.00
_cell.angle_gamma   90.00
#
_symmetry.space_group_name_H-M   'P 1'
#
loop_
_entity.id
_entity.type
_entity.pdbx_description
1 polymer ?
#
loop_
_entity_poly.entity_id
_entity_poly.type
_entity_poly.pdbx_seq_one_letter_code
_entity_poly.pdbx_strand_id
1 'polypeptide(L)'
;MSKNPVVSYGNFIVNRPWFVLFASVFVVMLLAYGVKNIYFSSDYRAFFGPDNPQLAAQDELEQTYSKVDTVSIVLKPDAGDIYNKKFLALVYKLTEESWQVPHAIRVDSLSNFQHTRAEEDDMIVEDLVPDPAHLDQKQLDLIRTVSMTEPALLNRLVSRDGKTTQIAITIEAPDEEGSTLARVVRQVREMTEAARAENPDVYIGLSGNVMMSITFAEAAQHDMTTLFPLMYGLLALTILLFVRSFAGMVSTMLVVILSVVAAIGTAGYIGWGLNGVSVNSFVVILTISVADAIHLLLTYFGELRKGSDRKMATVESLRINMQPVFLTSLTTVIGFLSLNFNDSPPFREFGNISAFGVIAAWFLSITLLPALMTIIPMTSRGHKQYENSILSRYVEWVVVQKRNILIGSLAVLVVSAALLPKLVYNDKFVEFFSTNLQFRQDTDFLMKNLTGIYTIEFSVPSGEDGGIANPRYLAKLDEFANWFRTQPEVLHVLTFADVMKRLNKNMNGDKPEFYRLPESRNLAAQYLLLYEMSLPYGLDLNNQIDVGKSATRLTVILDNINTDAMKSLKYRAEDWLAQNAPPEMQSRGGTSVNLIFAFLTKRTFDSMFWGTGLAFLLISACLVVALRSIKLGLVSLVPNIMPVIVAFAIWAVINGELGMFAASVTATALGLIVDCTVHFLSKYRRGKIEKNLDVEDAVRYAFSMVGTALWVSSLVLIVGFSSLMLSDFAMNSKMGALTALVIGVALVTDFLLLPVILLYLDKKKDKVNV
;
A
#
# COMPACT_ATOMS: atom_id res chain seq x y z
N MET A 1 -50.48 -7.75 -15.61
CA MET A 1 -49.28 -7.51 -14.75
C MET A 1 -48.41 -8.77 -14.52
N SER A 2 -48.87 -10.00 -14.84
CA SER A 2 -48.16 -11.27 -14.55
C SER A 2 -46.96 -11.64 -15.45
N LYS A 3 -46.53 -10.79 -16.39
CA LYS A 3 -45.39 -11.09 -17.30
C LYS A 3 -44.08 -10.38 -16.95
N ASN A 4 -44.02 -9.58 -15.89
CA ASN A 4 -42.75 -8.95 -15.49
C ASN A 4 -41.96 -9.92 -14.57
N PRO A 5 -40.77 -10.41 -14.99
CA PRO A 5 -40.00 -11.39 -14.23
C PRO A 5 -39.59 -10.88 -12.84
N VAL A 6 -39.30 -9.58 -12.70
CA VAL A 6 -38.93 -8.97 -11.41
C VAL A 6 -40.09 -8.99 -10.42
N VAL A 7 -41.32 -8.77 -10.91
CA VAL A 7 -42.53 -8.84 -10.07
C VAL A 7 -42.82 -10.28 -9.65
N SER A 8 -42.64 -11.25 -10.56
CA SER A 8 -42.76 -12.68 -10.24
C SER A 8 -41.75 -13.09 -9.15
N TYR A 9 -40.51 -12.65 -9.28
CA TYR A 9 -39.46 -12.88 -8.30
C TYR A 9 -39.76 -12.20 -6.94
N GLY A 10 -40.19 -10.94 -6.94
CA GLY A 10 -40.62 -10.25 -5.72
C GLY A 10 -41.78 -10.98 -5.02
N ASN A 11 -42.77 -11.45 -5.79
CA ASN A 11 -43.88 -12.24 -5.27
C ASN A 11 -43.42 -13.56 -4.63
N PHE A 12 -42.42 -14.24 -5.21
CA PHE A 12 -41.82 -15.42 -4.62
C PHE A 12 -41.21 -15.13 -3.24
N ILE A 13 -40.44 -14.04 -3.13
CA ILE A 13 -39.80 -13.65 -1.87
C ILE A 13 -40.83 -13.33 -0.79
N VAL A 14 -41.81 -12.46 -1.09
CA VAL A 14 -42.79 -12.02 -0.08
C VAL A 14 -43.78 -13.12 0.34
N ASN A 15 -43.93 -14.17 -0.47
CA ASN A 15 -44.77 -15.33 -0.14
C ASN A 15 -44.02 -16.41 0.62
N ARG A 16 -42.68 -16.47 0.51
CA ARG A 16 -41.83 -17.44 1.22
C ARG A 16 -40.63 -16.77 1.91
N PRO A 17 -40.83 -15.73 2.74
CA PRO A 17 -39.71 -14.91 3.21
C PRO A 17 -38.78 -15.67 4.18
N TRP A 18 -39.31 -16.57 5.00
CA TRP A 18 -38.51 -17.41 5.91
C TRP A 18 -37.61 -18.39 5.14
N PHE A 19 -38.12 -19.01 4.08
CA PHE A 19 -37.33 -19.89 3.22
C PHE A 19 -36.17 -19.12 2.57
N VAL A 20 -36.45 -17.93 2.03
CA VAL A 20 -35.42 -17.07 1.44
C VAL A 20 -34.37 -16.67 2.49
N LEU A 21 -34.80 -16.28 3.69
CA LEU A 21 -33.89 -15.93 4.79
C LEU A 21 -32.94 -17.09 5.13
N PHE A 22 -33.47 -18.30 5.37
CA PHE A 22 -32.64 -19.45 5.73
C PHE A 22 -31.76 -19.90 4.57
N ALA A 23 -32.26 -19.86 3.33
CA ALA A 23 -31.47 -20.20 2.15
C ALA A 23 -30.31 -19.22 1.95
N SER A 24 -30.54 -17.90 2.05
CA SER A 24 -29.50 -16.88 1.94
C SER A 24 -28.44 -17.05 3.03
N VAL A 25 -28.85 -17.26 4.29
CA VAL A 25 -27.91 -17.50 5.40
C VAL A 25 -27.14 -18.80 5.19
N PHE A 26 -27.78 -19.87 4.72
CA PHE A 26 -27.11 -21.14 4.45
C PHE A 26 -26.03 -21.01 3.37
N VAL A 27 -26.32 -20.29 2.27
CA VAL A 27 -25.32 -20.01 1.22
C VAL A 27 -24.13 -19.24 1.80
N VAL A 28 -24.39 -18.22 2.64
CA VAL A 28 -23.31 -17.46 3.28
C VAL A 28 -22.50 -18.36 4.22
N MET A 29 -23.14 -19.24 4.99
CA MET A 29 -22.43 -20.17 5.88
C MET A 29 -21.53 -21.16 5.12
N LEU A 30 -21.96 -21.62 3.94
CA LEU A 30 -21.12 -22.45 3.08
C LEU A 30 -19.87 -21.70 2.60
N LEU A 31 -20.03 -20.43 2.21
CA LEU A 31 -18.90 -19.57 1.84
C LEU A 31 -18.01 -19.28 3.07
N ALA A 32 -18.61 -18.95 4.21
CA ALA A 32 -17.94 -18.62 5.46
C ALA A 32 -17.02 -19.75 5.97
N TYR A 33 -17.31 -21.01 5.63
CA TYR A 33 -16.44 -22.13 6.00
C TYR A 33 -15.01 -22.00 5.43
N GLY A 34 -14.83 -21.26 4.32
CA GLY A 34 -13.51 -20.96 3.77
C GLY A 34 -12.67 -20.00 4.62
N VAL A 35 -13.27 -19.25 5.56
CA VAL A 35 -12.56 -18.31 6.43
C VAL A 35 -11.45 -19.00 7.24
N LYS A 36 -11.62 -20.28 7.58
CA LYS A 36 -10.62 -21.06 8.33
C LYS A 36 -9.27 -21.22 7.60
N ASN A 37 -9.26 -21.02 6.28
CA ASN A 37 -8.07 -21.13 5.44
C ASN A 37 -7.41 -19.77 5.16
N ILE A 38 -7.96 -18.67 5.70
CA ILE A 38 -7.39 -17.34 5.51
C ILE A 38 -6.11 -17.23 6.36
N TYR A 39 -5.06 -16.64 5.79
CA TYR A 39 -3.82 -16.29 6.49
C TYR A 39 -3.53 -14.81 6.31
N PHE A 40 -2.67 -14.25 7.17
CA PHE A 40 -2.24 -12.85 7.07
C PHE A 40 -0.80 -12.78 6.60
N SER A 41 -0.56 -12.17 5.44
CA SER A 41 0.79 -11.98 4.93
C SER A 41 1.36 -10.66 5.46
N SER A 42 2.56 -10.74 6.05
CA SER A 42 3.31 -9.61 6.61
C SER A 42 4.64 -9.36 5.91
N ASP A 43 5.02 -10.21 4.96
CA ASP A 43 6.26 -10.07 4.19
C ASP A 43 6.06 -9.04 3.07
N TYR A 44 7.05 -8.16 2.90
CA TYR A 44 7.10 -7.23 1.77
C TYR A 44 7.16 -7.98 0.43
N ARG A 45 7.67 -9.22 0.39
CA ARG A 45 7.71 -10.06 -0.82
C ARG A 45 6.33 -10.32 -1.41
N ALA A 46 5.28 -10.30 -0.59
CA ALA A 46 3.90 -10.45 -1.05
C ALA A 46 3.48 -9.36 -2.05
N PHE A 47 4.16 -8.20 -2.08
CA PHE A 47 3.89 -7.12 -3.04
C PHE A 47 4.34 -7.43 -4.46
N PHE A 48 5.03 -8.55 -4.70
CA PHE A 48 5.60 -8.91 -6.00
C PHE A 48 5.03 -10.24 -6.51
N GLY A 49 4.74 -10.28 -7.81
CA GLY A 49 4.41 -11.54 -8.48
C GLY A 49 5.64 -12.45 -8.63
N PRO A 50 5.44 -13.76 -8.83
CA PRO A 50 6.53 -14.73 -8.98
C PRO A 50 7.44 -14.44 -10.20
N ASP A 51 6.90 -13.81 -11.24
CA ASP A 51 7.66 -13.47 -12.46
C ASP A 51 8.35 -12.09 -12.39
N ASN A 52 8.47 -11.49 -11.19
CA ASN A 52 9.09 -10.17 -11.05
C ASN A 52 10.63 -10.29 -11.18
N PRO A 53 11.25 -9.67 -12.20
CA PRO A 53 12.68 -9.83 -12.45
C PRO A 53 13.55 -9.12 -11.41
N GLN A 54 13.05 -8.05 -10.79
CA GLN A 54 13.76 -7.38 -9.70
C GLN A 54 13.75 -8.24 -8.43
N LEU A 55 12.64 -8.91 -8.13
CA LEU A 55 12.58 -9.87 -7.02
C LEU A 55 13.50 -11.07 -7.29
N ALA A 56 13.47 -11.63 -8.50
CA ALA A 56 14.35 -12.74 -8.86
C ALA A 56 15.85 -12.39 -8.72
N ALA A 57 16.24 -11.15 -9.08
CA ALA A 57 17.60 -10.67 -8.88
C ALA A 57 17.97 -10.54 -7.39
N GLN A 58 17.01 -10.12 -6.54
CA GLN A 58 17.19 -10.08 -5.09
C GLN A 58 17.33 -11.48 -4.50
N ASP A 59 16.47 -12.41 -4.90
CA ASP A 59 16.50 -13.79 -4.41
C ASP A 59 17.82 -14.48 -4.81
N GLU A 60 18.32 -14.25 -6.03
CA GLU A 60 19.63 -14.74 -6.47
C GLU A 60 20.78 -14.17 -5.62
N LEU A 61 20.72 -12.88 -5.29
CA LEU A 61 21.71 -12.23 -4.43
C LEU A 61 21.68 -12.79 -3.00
N GLU A 62 20.49 -13.01 -2.44
CA GLU A 62 20.29 -13.61 -1.11
C GLU A 62 20.73 -15.07 -1.04
N GLN A 63 20.51 -15.84 -2.11
CA GLN A 63 21.03 -17.21 -2.23
C GLN A 63 22.56 -17.28 -2.29
N THR A 64 23.21 -16.22 -2.78
CA THR A 64 24.67 -16.18 -2.97
C THR A 64 25.43 -15.71 -1.73
N TYR A 65 24.94 -14.66 -1.04
CA TYR A 65 25.70 -13.95 0.01
C TYR A 65 25.00 -13.85 1.37
N SER A 66 24.03 -14.71 1.69
CA SER A 66 23.15 -14.62 2.87
C SER A 66 21.99 -13.61 2.72
N LYS A 67 20.85 -13.97 3.34
CA LYS A 67 19.62 -13.15 3.37
C LYS A 67 19.85 -11.78 4.02
N VAL A 68 19.15 -10.74 3.54
CA VAL A 68 19.34 -9.34 3.98
C VAL A 68 18.30 -8.88 5.03
N ASP A 69 17.63 -9.83 5.69
CA ASP A 69 16.65 -9.50 6.72
C ASP A 69 17.39 -9.00 7.98
N THR A 70 17.30 -7.69 8.24
CA THR A 70 18.05 -7.03 9.31
C THR A 70 17.16 -6.39 10.36
N VAL A 71 17.62 -6.44 11.62
CA VAL A 71 17.17 -5.59 12.72
C VAL A 71 18.31 -4.66 13.09
N SER A 72 18.04 -3.36 13.21
CA SER A 72 19.01 -2.36 13.66
C SER A 72 18.61 -1.81 15.01
N ILE A 73 19.54 -1.82 15.97
CA ILE A 73 19.41 -1.16 17.26
C ILE A 73 20.29 0.08 17.22
N VAL A 74 19.68 1.27 17.14
CA VAL A 74 20.40 2.54 17.12
C VAL A 74 20.56 3.09 18.54
N LEU A 75 21.77 3.51 18.88
CA LEU A 75 22.17 3.96 20.22
C LEU A 75 22.82 5.35 20.15
N LYS A 76 22.38 6.26 21.02
CA LYS A 76 22.97 7.59 21.17
C LYS A 76 22.88 8.06 22.62
N PRO A 77 24.00 8.46 23.26
CA PRO A 77 23.94 9.08 24.58
C PRO A 77 23.38 10.51 24.49
N ASP A 78 22.62 10.94 25.49
CA ASP A 78 22.04 12.29 25.53
C ASP A 78 23.11 13.40 25.57
N ALA A 79 24.25 13.11 26.20
CA ALA A 79 25.38 14.02 26.30
C ALA A 79 26.71 13.29 26.03
N GLY A 80 27.61 13.98 25.33
CA GLY A 80 28.96 13.47 25.00
C GLY A 80 29.01 12.72 23.67
N ASP A 81 29.99 11.83 23.56
CA ASP A 81 30.21 10.93 22.42
C ASP A 81 30.16 9.46 22.88
N ILE A 82 30.19 8.52 21.92
CA ILE A 82 30.05 7.09 22.22
C ILE A 82 31.31 6.49 22.89
N TYR A 83 32.40 7.24 22.99
CA TYR A 83 33.72 6.75 23.42
C TYR A 83 33.91 6.86 24.93
N ASN A 84 32.99 6.25 25.68
CA ASN A 84 33.07 6.18 27.14
C ASN A 84 32.76 4.77 27.63
N LYS A 85 33.36 4.38 28.76
CA LYS A 85 33.28 3.01 29.30
C LYS A 85 31.85 2.54 29.52
N LYS A 86 31.00 3.37 30.12
CA LYS A 86 29.60 3.03 30.44
C LYS A 86 28.83 2.72 29.16
N PHE A 87 28.97 3.58 28.14
CA PHE A 87 28.27 3.41 26.87
C PHE A 87 28.80 2.21 26.07
N LEU A 88 30.12 2.04 25.98
CA LEU A 88 30.70 0.88 25.29
C LEU A 88 30.36 -0.45 25.99
N ALA A 89 30.22 -0.46 27.32
CA ALA A 89 29.73 -1.62 28.05
C ALA A 89 28.28 -1.96 27.69
N LEU A 90 27.43 -0.95 27.48
CA LEU A 90 26.06 -1.14 26.99
C LEU A 90 26.05 -1.71 25.56
N VAL A 91 26.85 -1.14 24.65
CA VAL A 91 26.97 -1.64 23.26
C VAL A 91 27.44 -3.09 23.24
N TYR A 92 28.45 -3.42 24.07
CA TYR A 92 28.95 -4.78 24.22
C TYR A 92 27.87 -5.73 24.75
N LYS A 93 27.20 -5.39 25.86
CA LYS A 93 26.10 -6.19 26.44
C LYS A 93 25.01 -6.48 25.40
N LEU A 94 24.53 -5.45 24.72
CA LEU A 94 23.49 -5.60 23.70
C LEU A 94 23.97 -6.40 22.49
N THR A 95 25.25 -6.34 22.14
CA THR A 95 25.83 -7.16 21.07
C THR A 95 25.82 -8.64 21.45
N GLU A 96 26.25 -8.98 22.67
CA GLU A 96 26.22 -10.36 23.17
C GLU A 96 24.79 -10.92 23.27
N GLU A 97 23.85 -10.11 23.77
CA GLU A 97 22.44 -10.48 23.82
C GLU A 97 21.82 -10.62 22.41
N SER A 98 22.29 -9.82 21.45
CA SER A 98 21.85 -9.90 20.04
C SER A 98 22.22 -11.23 19.37
N TRP A 99 23.34 -11.85 19.74
CA TRP A 99 23.69 -13.20 19.27
C TRP A 99 22.74 -14.29 19.77
N GLN A 100 22.05 -14.03 20.89
CA GLN A 100 21.05 -14.95 21.45
C GLN A 100 19.65 -14.77 20.84
N VAL A 101 19.48 -13.81 19.93
CA VAL A 101 18.23 -13.61 19.21
C VAL A 101 17.98 -14.83 18.29
N PRO A 102 16.76 -15.39 18.24
CA PRO A 102 16.50 -16.59 17.48
C PRO A 102 16.76 -16.32 16.00
N HIS A 103 17.42 -17.27 15.33
CA HIS A 103 17.77 -17.14 13.92
C HIS A 103 18.74 -15.99 13.58
N ALA A 104 19.39 -15.38 14.58
CA ALA A 104 20.52 -14.50 14.33
C ALA A 104 21.70 -15.31 13.77
N ILE A 105 22.13 -14.97 12.57
CA ILE A 105 23.29 -15.59 11.90
C ILE A 105 24.52 -14.69 11.94
N ARG A 106 24.32 -13.38 12.16
CA ARG A 106 25.38 -12.38 12.22
C ARG A 106 24.95 -11.18 13.04
N VAL A 107 25.86 -10.64 13.85
CA VAL A 107 25.70 -9.36 14.55
C VAL A 107 26.89 -8.48 14.23
N ASP A 108 26.66 -7.33 13.61
CA ASP A 108 27.67 -6.30 13.34
C ASP A 108 27.51 -5.14 14.32
N SER A 109 28.53 -4.84 15.11
CA SER A 109 28.55 -3.73 16.06
C SER A 109 29.92 -3.05 16.11
N LEU A 110 30.00 -1.91 16.80
CA LEU A 110 31.29 -1.29 17.11
C LEU A 110 32.14 -2.17 18.05
N SER A 111 31.53 -2.94 18.96
CA SER A 111 32.28 -3.69 19.97
C SER A 111 32.98 -4.93 19.39
N ASN A 112 32.27 -5.70 18.57
CA ASN A 112 32.79 -6.94 17.95
C ASN A 112 33.39 -6.72 16.55
N PHE A 113 33.69 -5.47 16.18
CA PHE A 113 34.39 -5.20 14.93
C PHE A 113 35.77 -5.84 14.98
N GLN A 114 36.05 -6.73 14.03
CA GLN A 114 37.32 -7.44 13.93
C GLN A 114 38.41 -6.48 13.46
N HIS A 115 39.11 -5.88 14.42
CA HIS A 115 40.20 -4.96 14.19
C HIS A 115 41.49 -5.75 13.95
N THR A 116 42.12 -5.46 12.81
CA THR A 116 43.35 -6.12 12.39
C THR A 116 44.54 -5.18 12.55
N ARG A 117 45.59 -5.65 13.20
CA ARG A 117 46.86 -4.92 13.37
C ARG A 117 48.07 -5.83 13.15
N ALA A 118 49.20 -5.24 12.84
CA ALA A 118 50.49 -5.90 12.82
C ALA A 118 51.15 -5.79 14.20
N GLU A 119 51.64 -6.90 14.72
CA GLU A 119 52.46 -6.94 15.93
C GLU A 119 53.70 -7.79 15.63
N GLU A 120 54.85 -7.13 15.45
CA GLU A 120 56.06 -7.76 14.92
C GLU A 120 55.80 -8.45 13.56
N ASP A 121 55.90 -9.79 13.52
CA ASP A 121 55.65 -10.61 12.33
C ASP A 121 54.22 -11.22 12.32
N ASP A 122 53.43 -10.98 13.37
CA ASP A 122 52.07 -11.53 13.53
C ASP A 122 50.99 -10.54 13.07
N MET A 123 49.92 -11.08 12.48
CA MET A 123 48.66 -10.34 12.26
C MET A 123 47.71 -10.69 13.41
N ILE A 124 47.42 -9.70 14.26
CA ILE A 124 46.44 -9.84 15.33
C ILE A 124 45.06 -9.45 14.81
N VAL A 125 44.09 -10.33 15.01
CA VAL A 125 42.67 -10.08 14.74
C VAL A 125 41.91 -10.25 16.06
N GLU A 126 41.31 -9.17 16.54
CA GLU A 126 40.55 -9.17 17.80
C GLU A 126 39.36 -8.21 17.72
N ASP A 127 38.41 -8.38 18.63
CA ASP A 127 37.33 -7.41 18.85
C ASP A 127 37.90 -6.04 19.18
N LEU A 128 37.35 -4.99 18.58
CA LEU A 128 37.75 -3.62 18.86
C LEU A 128 37.47 -3.21 20.32
N VAL A 129 36.47 -3.84 20.96
CA VAL A 129 36.14 -3.65 22.38
C VAL A 129 36.02 -5.02 23.06
N PRO A 130 37.15 -5.67 23.42
CA PRO A 130 37.14 -7.03 23.94
C PRO A 130 36.68 -7.12 25.40
N ASP A 131 37.01 -6.11 26.22
CA ASP A 131 36.55 -5.99 27.61
C ASP A 131 36.23 -4.52 27.94
N PRO A 132 34.95 -4.11 27.93
CA PRO A 132 34.57 -2.73 28.17
C PRO A 132 34.83 -2.27 29.64
N ALA A 133 34.95 -3.19 30.60
CA ALA A 133 35.15 -2.85 32.01
C ALA A 133 36.57 -2.33 32.29
N HIS A 134 37.56 -2.82 31.53
CA HIS A 134 38.98 -2.53 31.74
C HIS A 134 39.59 -1.55 30.74
N LEU A 135 38.78 -0.88 29.91
CA LEU A 135 39.28 0.11 28.95
C LEU A 135 40.06 1.24 29.62
N ASP A 136 41.27 1.55 29.18
CA ASP A 136 42.00 2.76 29.58
C ASP A 136 41.77 3.92 28.58
N GLN A 137 42.32 5.10 28.87
CA GLN A 137 42.15 6.24 27.96
C GLN A 137 42.80 6.00 26.59
N LYS A 138 43.91 5.27 26.54
CA LYS A 138 44.60 4.97 25.27
C LYS A 138 43.75 4.06 24.40
N GLN A 139 43.09 3.06 25.00
CA GLN A 139 42.17 2.17 24.30
C GLN A 139 40.94 2.93 23.81
N LEU A 140 40.38 3.85 24.61
CA LEU A 140 39.28 4.71 24.16
C LEU A 140 39.68 5.61 22.97
N ASP A 141 40.88 6.18 23.00
CA ASP A 141 41.42 7.00 21.91
C ASP A 141 41.69 6.15 20.65
N LEU A 142 42.12 4.90 20.82
CA LEU A 142 42.26 3.93 19.73
C LEU A 142 40.90 3.60 19.09
N ILE A 143 39.90 3.24 19.90
CA ILE A 143 38.53 2.95 19.42
C ILE A 143 37.97 4.15 18.66
N ARG A 144 38.17 5.37 19.19
CA ARG A 144 37.82 6.62 18.50
C ARG A 144 38.52 6.74 17.15
N THR A 145 39.83 6.54 17.12
CA THR A 145 40.61 6.66 15.88
C THR A 145 40.15 5.65 14.85
N VAL A 146 40.10 4.36 15.21
CA VAL A 146 39.72 3.25 14.33
C VAL A 146 38.30 3.46 13.78
N SER A 147 37.32 3.74 14.63
CA SER A 147 35.93 3.94 14.17
C SER A 147 35.73 5.14 13.26
N MET A 148 36.60 6.16 13.36
CA MET A 148 36.55 7.36 12.55
C MET A 148 37.40 7.26 11.27
N THR A 149 38.28 6.28 11.15
CA THR A 149 39.14 6.08 9.96
C THR A 149 38.76 4.87 9.13
N GLU A 150 38.23 3.80 9.75
CA GLU A 150 37.89 2.57 9.05
C GLU A 150 36.60 2.74 8.23
N PRO A 151 36.64 2.58 6.89
CA PRO A 151 35.45 2.72 6.05
C PRO A 151 34.33 1.77 6.49
N ALA A 152 34.65 0.55 6.90
CA ALA A 152 33.66 -0.44 7.37
C ALA A 152 32.85 0.01 8.60
N LEU A 153 33.32 1.04 9.34
CA LEU A 153 32.65 1.60 10.51
C LEU A 153 32.02 2.97 10.21
N LEU A 154 32.78 3.89 9.64
CA LEU A 154 32.37 5.28 9.44
C LEU A 154 31.23 5.40 8.39
N ASN A 155 30.14 6.09 8.76
CA ASN A 155 28.91 6.15 7.96
C ASN A 155 28.32 4.76 7.69
N ARG A 156 28.47 3.83 8.61
CA ARG A 156 27.76 2.54 8.60
C ARG A 156 27.39 2.15 10.02
N LEU A 157 28.37 1.82 10.85
CA LEU A 157 28.13 1.47 12.27
C LEU A 157 28.31 2.67 13.19
N VAL A 158 29.11 3.67 12.81
CA VAL A 158 29.39 4.88 13.60
C VAL A 158 29.18 6.16 12.77
N SER A 159 28.59 7.17 13.39
CA SER A 159 28.30 8.47 12.77
C SER A 159 29.55 9.34 12.63
N ARG A 160 29.56 10.29 11.68
CA ARG A 160 30.72 11.19 11.46
C ARG A 160 31.05 12.09 12.65
N ASP A 161 30.10 12.34 13.53
CA ASP A 161 30.32 13.13 14.74
C ASP A 161 30.73 12.26 15.94
N GLY A 162 30.81 10.93 15.78
CA GLY A 162 31.16 9.98 16.84
C GLY A 162 30.10 9.88 17.95
N LYS A 163 28.86 10.33 17.71
CA LYS A 163 27.81 10.38 18.73
C LYS A 163 26.76 9.30 18.60
N THR A 164 26.70 8.58 17.49
CA THR A 164 25.67 7.57 17.26
C THR A 164 26.31 6.31 16.72
N THR A 165 25.88 5.17 17.26
CA THR A 165 26.28 3.85 16.79
C THR A 165 25.04 2.99 16.54
N GLN A 166 25.18 1.93 15.76
CA GLN A 166 24.15 0.90 15.67
C GLN A 166 24.70 -0.51 15.87
N ILE A 167 23.83 -1.43 16.27
CA ILE A 167 24.04 -2.88 16.24
C ILE A 167 23.11 -3.43 15.16
N ALA A 168 23.68 -4.05 14.13
CA ALA A 168 22.93 -4.63 13.03
C ALA A 168 22.90 -6.17 13.17
N ILE A 169 21.71 -6.73 13.31
CA ILE A 169 21.46 -8.16 13.48
C ILE A 169 20.90 -8.69 12.16
N THR A 170 21.57 -9.66 11.55
CA THR A 170 21.06 -10.37 10.37
C THR A 170 20.33 -11.64 10.81
N ILE A 171 19.09 -11.78 10.36
CA ILE A 171 18.17 -12.85 10.72
C ILE A 171 17.93 -13.75 9.51
N GLU A 172 18.03 -15.06 9.69
CA GLU A 172 17.66 -16.05 8.68
C GLU A 172 16.49 -16.92 9.17
N ALA A 173 15.27 -16.42 8.95
CA ALA A 173 14.06 -17.11 9.36
C ALA A 173 13.57 -18.12 8.29
N PRO A 174 13.21 -19.37 8.68
CA PRO A 174 12.80 -20.42 7.76
C PRO A 174 11.33 -20.35 7.30
N ASP A 175 10.46 -19.58 7.96
CA ASP A 175 9.03 -19.46 7.66
C ASP A 175 8.62 -18.09 7.08
N GLU A 176 7.83 -18.14 6.01
CA GLU A 176 7.16 -16.98 5.39
C GLU A 176 5.90 -16.54 6.17
N GLU A 177 5.46 -17.31 7.17
CA GLU A 177 4.20 -17.11 7.90
C GLU A 177 4.27 -16.03 9.00
N GLY A 178 5.37 -15.27 9.11
CA GLY A 178 5.52 -14.13 10.03
C GLY A 178 5.61 -14.48 11.52
N SER A 179 5.31 -15.72 11.91
CA SER A 179 5.28 -16.17 13.30
C SER A 179 6.67 -16.16 13.96
N THR A 180 7.72 -16.52 13.22
CA THR A 180 9.10 -16.45 13.71
C THR A 180 9.60 -15.02 13.78
N LEU A 181 9.34 -14.20 12.76
CA LEU A 181 9.72 -12.79 12.79
C LEU A 181 9.08 -12.06 13.98
N ALA A 182 7.84 -12.39 14.32
CA ALA A 182 7.18 -11.85 15.51
C ALA A 182 7.88 -12.26 16.82
N ARG A 183 8.41 -13.50 16.91
CA ARG A 183 9.21 -13.96 18.06
C ARG A 183 10.55 -13.22 18.15
N VAL A 184 11.23 -13.04 17.02
CA VAL A 184 12.49 -12.27 16.92
C VAL A 184 12.27 -10.84 17.39
N VAL A 185 11.27 -10.14 16.82
CA VAL A 185 10.98 -8.75 17.18
C VAL A 185 10.56 -8.62 18.64
N ARG A 186 9.79 -9.57 19.18
CA ARG A 186 9.44 -9.57 20.60
C ARG A 186 10.67 -9.65 21.49
N GLN A 187 11.60 -10.56 21.21
CA GLN A 187 12.82 -10.71 22.00
C GLN A 187 13.71 -9.47 21.92
N VAL A 188 13.88 -8.87 20.73
CA VAL A 188 14.65 -7.63 20.58
C VAL A 188 13.99 -6.46 21.32
N ARG A 189 12.66 -6.36 21.30
CA ARG A 189 11.93 -5.34 22.08
C ARG A 189 12.11 -5.54 23.57
N GLU A 190 11.94 -6.76 24.09
CA GLU A 190 12.15 -7.06 25.51
C GLU A 190 13.57 -6.70 25.97
N MET A 191 14.58 -7.08 25.18
CA MET A 191 16.00 -6.76 25.40
C MET A 191 16.26 -5.25 25.44
N THR A 192 15.75 -4.51 24.45
CA THR A 192 15.96 -3.06 24.35
C THR A 192 15.16 -2.25 25.36
N GLU A 193 13.96 -2.68 25.75
CA GLU A 193 13.22 -2.06 26.86
C GLU A 193 13.93 -2.23 28.20
N ALA A 194 14.49 -3.42 28.48
CA ALA A 194 15.30 -3.65 29.67
C ALA A 194 16.55 -2.74 29.69
N ALA A 195 17.24 -2.65 28.56
CA ALA A 195 18.39 -1.76 28.40
C ALA A 195 18.04 -0.27 28.59
N ARG A 196 16.87 0.16 28.08
CA ARG A 196 16.37 1.54 28.23
C ARG A 196 16.00 1.86 29.68
N ALA A 197 15.45 0.90 30.42
CA ALA A 197 15.16 1.05 31.84
C ALA A 197 16.44 1.20 32.69
N GLU A 198 17.52 0.48 32.33
CA GLU A 198 18.82 0.58 33.01
C GLU A 198 19.62 1.85 32.61
N ASN A 199 19.38 2.39 31.41
CA ASN A 199 20.15 3.49 30.83
C ASN A 199 19.22 4.61 30.31
N PRO A 200 18.54 5.36 31.21
CA PRO A 200 17.60 6.41 30.81
C PRO A 200 18.26 7.61 30.11
N ASP A 201 19.59 7.72 30.19
CA ASP A 201 20.43 8.74 29.54
C ASP A 201 20.87 8.36 28.11
N VAL A 202 20.36 7.26 27.57
CA VAL A 202 20.69 6.75 26.23
C VAL A 202 19.41 6.57 25.42
N TYR A 203 19.36 7.21 24.26
CA TYR A 203 18.36 6.88 23.25
C TYR A 203 18.67 5.52 22.63
N ILE A 204 17.68 4.61 22.67
CA ILE A 204 17.71 3.29 22.06
C ILE A 204 16.50 3.18 21.14
N GLY A 205 16.72 3.05 19.84
CA GLY A 205 15.67 2.91 18.83
C GLY A 205 15.82 1.62 18.01
N LEU A 206 14.72 1.16 17.42
CA LEU A 206 14.67 -0.05 16.59
C LEU A 206 14.28 0.26 15.14
N SER A 207 15.07 -0.23 14.19
CA SER A 207 14.82 -0.11 12.75
C SER A 207 15.21 -1.38 12.00
N GLY A 208 15.31 -1.32 10.67
CA GLY A 208 15.61 -2.45 9.79
C GLY A 208 14.37 -3.08 9.17
N ASN A 209 14.59 -3.93 8.16
CA ASN A 209 13.51 -4.49 7.35
C ASN A 209 12.64 -5.48 8.13
N VAL A 210 13.20 -6.21 9.10
CA VAL A 210 12.42 -7.14 9.95
C VAL A 210 11.44 -6.37 10.83
N MET A 211 11.88 -5.24 11.40
CA MET A 211 11.00 -4.35 12.17
C MET A 211 9.91 -3.74 11.28
N MET A 212 10.25 -3.38 10.04
CA MET A 212 9.29 -2.88 9.05
C MET A 212 8.20 -3.92 8.73
N SER A 213 8.58 -5.16 8.42
CA SER A 213 7.65 -6.26 8.09
C SER A 213 6.64 -6.52 9.22
N ILE A 214 7.10 -6.57 10.48
CA ILE A 214 6.19 -6.73 11.63
C ILE A 214 5.31 -5.50 11.82
N THR A 215 5.81 -4.29 11.57
CA THR A 215 5.02 -3.06 11.68
C THR A 215 3.86 -3.05 10.67
N PHE A 216 3.99 -3.63 9.47
CA PHE A 216 2.85 -3.81 8.56
C PHE A 216 1.74 -4.66 9.17
N ALA A 217 2.10 -5.78 9.80
CA ALA A 217 1.14 -6.67 10.47
C ALA A 217 0.47 -5.98 11.67
N GLU A 218 1.25 -5.27 12.48
CA GLU A 218 0.77 -4.54 13.64
C GLU A 218 -0.19 -3.41 13.25
N ALA A 219 0.13 -2.63 12.22
CA ALA A 219 -0.73 -1.57 11.70
C ALA A 219 -2.06 -2.15 11.19
N ALA A 220 -2.02 -3.26 10.44
CA ALA A 220 -3.24 -3.92 9.95
C ALA A 220 -4.08 -4.53 11.08
N GLN A 221 -3.45 -5.13 12.08
CA GLN A 221 -4.15 -5.68 13.25
C GLN A 221 -4.76 -4.56 14.11
N HIS A 222 -4.06 -3.43 14.24
CA HIS A 222 -4.57 -2.23 14.90
C HIS A 222 -5.80 -1.69 14.16
N ASP A 223 -5.75 -1.56 12.84
CA ASP A 223 -6.89 -1.14 12.01
C ASP A 223 -8.09 -2.10 12.19
N MET A 224 -7.84 -3.41 12.23
CA MET A 224 -8.90 -4.41 12.39
C MET A 224 -9.59 -4.36 13.77
N THR A 225 -8.84 -4.03 14.82
CA THR A 225 -9.35 -3.98 16.21
C THR A 225 -9.93 -2.62 16.60
N THR A 226 -9.51 -1.54 15.94
CA THR A 226 -9.92 -0.16 16.29
C THR A 226 -10.75 0.49 15.17
N LEU A 227 -10.17 0.65 13.98
CA LEU A 227 -10.72 1.41 12.87
C LEU A 227 -11.97 0.77 12.29
N PHE A 228 -11.98 -0.55 12.10
CA PHE A 228 -13.16 -1.24 11.54
C PHE A 228 -14.38 -1.22 12.45
N PRO A 229 -14.31 -1.58 13.75
CA PRO A 229 -15.44 -1.41 14.66
C PRO A 229 -15.96 0.04 14.67
N LEU A 230 -15.06 1.03 14.67
CA LEU A 230 -15.43 2.44 14.59
C LEU A 230 -16.19 2.74 13.28
N MET A 231 -15.71 2.24 12.14
CA MET A 231 -16.35 2.41 10.84
C MET A 231 -17.74 1.77 10.79
N TYR A 232 -17.90 0.54 11.30
CA TYR A 232 -19.23 -0.11 11.43
C TYR A 232 -20.17 0.75 12.29
N GLY A 233 -19.68 1.29 13.42
CA GLY A 233 -20.44 2.18 14.28
C GLY A 233 -20.87 3.48 13.58
N LEU A 234 -19.93 4.14 12.89
CA LEU A 234 -20.20 5.38 12.13
C LEU A 234 -21.22 5.15 11.02
N LEU A 235 -21.16 4.02 10.32
CA LEU A 235 -22.12 3.71 9.26
C LEU A 235 -23.47 3.30 9.81
N ALA A 236 -23.54 2.50 10.86
CA ALA A 236 -24.78 2.20 11.55
C ALA A 236 -25.47 3.50 12.02
N LEU A 237 -24.71 4.44 12.59
CA LEU A 237 -25.19 5.77 12.96
C LEU A 237 -25.70 6.55 11.74
N THR A 238 -24.92 6.60 10.66
CA THR A 238 -25.29 7.33 9.44
C THR A 238 -26.59 6.77 8.84
N ILE A 239 -26.71 5.45 8.72
CA ILE A 239 -27.92 4.78 8.23
C ILE A 239 -29.10 5.07 9.15
N LEU A 240 -28.91 4.99 10.47
CA LEU A 240 -29.97 5.28 11.44
C LEU A 240 -30.48 6.73 11.30
N LEU A 241 -29.58 7.70 11.11
CA LEU A 241 -29.94 9.12 10.95
C LEU A 241 -30.73 9.38 9.66
N PHE A 242 -30.36 8.75 8.55
CA PHE A 242 -30.99 8.98 7.24
C PHE A 242 -32.24 8.14 6.99
N VAL A 243 -32.19 6.85 7.31
CA VAL A 243 -33.33 5.94 7.14
C VAL A 243 -34.38 6.15 8.25
N ARG A 244 -33.94 6.60 9.43
CA ARG A 244 -34.77 6.82 10.63
C ARG A 244 -35.57 5.58 11.03
N SER A 245 -34.94 4.42 10.89
CA SER A 245 -35.52 3.13 11.24
C SER A 245 -34.43 2.23 11.82
N PHE A 246 -34.57 1.86 13.09
CA PHE A 246 -33.63 0.94 13.74
C PHE A 246 -33.66 -0.45 13.10
N ALA A 247 -34.85 -0.96 12.79
CA ALA A 247 -35.02 -2.22 12.08
C ALA A 247 -34.41 -2.18 10.66
N GLY A 248 -34.53 -1.05 9.96
CA GLY A 248 -33.87 -0.84 8.67
C GLY A 248 -32.35 -0.87 8.80
N MET A 249 -31.80 -0.14 9.78
CA MET A 249 -30.36 -0.13 10.06
C MET A 249 -29.81 -1.52 10.37
N VAL A 250 -30.44 -2.27 11.29
CA VAL A 250 -30.00 -3.62 11.66
C VAL A 250 -30.07 -4.56 10.45
N SER A 251 -31.11 -4.45 9.63
CA SER A 251 -31.25 -5.28 8.43
C SER A 251 -30.18 -4.98 7.38
N THR A 252 -29.84 -3.70 7.18
CA THR A 252 -28.72 -3.30 6.31
C THR A 252 -27.38 -3.79 6.86
N MET A 253 -27.13 -3.64 8.17
CA MET A 253 -25.89 -4.13 8.79
C MET A 253 -25.76 -5.65 8.69
N LEU A 254 -26.86 -6.40 8.82
CA LEU A 254 -26.85 -7.85 8.64
C LEU A 254 -26.45 -8.25 7.21
N VAL A 255 -27.00 -7.57 6.20
CA VAL A 255 -26.61 -7.79 4.79
C VAL A 255 -25.13 -7.52 4.61
N VAL A 256 -24.65 -6.37 5.10
CA VAL A 256 -23.25 -5.96 5.01
C VAL A 256 -22.31 -6.99 5.63
N ILE A 257 -22.56 -7.40 6.88
CA ILE A 257 -21.71 -8.35 7.59
C ILE A 257 -21.66 -9.68 6.85
N LEU A 258 -22.81 -10.19 6.39
CA LEU A 258 -22.87 -11.44 5.65
C LEU A 258 -22.15 -11.35 4.29
N SER A 259 -22.18 -10.20 3.62
CA SER A 259 -21.42 -9.96 2.38
C SER A 259 -19.91 -9.98 2.60
N VAL A 260 -19.43 -9.35 3.69
CA VAL A 260 -18.00 -9.37 4.05
C VAL A 260 -17.57 -10.79 4.39
N VAL A 261 -18.34 -11.50 5.21
CA VAL A 261 -18.05 -12.91 5.56
C VAL A 261 -18.03 -13.81 4.32
N ALA A 262 -18.97 -13.63 3.40
CA ALA A 262 -18.98 -14.36 2.13
C ALA A 262 -17.71 -14.06 1.30
N ALA A 263 -17.29 -12.79 1.21
CA ALA A 263 -16.10 -12.39 0.46
C ALA A 263 -14.81 -13.01 1.03
N ILE A 264 -14.60 -12.93 2.35
CA ILE A 264 -13.43 -13.51 3.03
C ILE A 264 -13.47 -15.04 2.91
N GLY A 265 -14.65 -15.63 3.08
CA GLY A 265 -14.84 -17.08 2.92
C GLY A 265 -14.47 -17.56 1.52
N THR A 266 -14.90 -16.86 0.48
CA THR A 266 -14.49 -17.13 -0.90
C THR A 266 -12.98 -16.95 -1.09
N ALA A 267 -12.38 -15.91 -0.52
CA ALA A 267 -10.93 -15.70 -0.57
C ALA A 267 -10.16 -16.89 0.01
N GLY A 268 -10.59 -17.40 1.17
CA GLY A 268 -9.97 -18.56 1.81
C GLY A 268 -10.17 -19.89 1.05
N TYR A 269 -11.23 -20.03 0.24
CA TYR A 269 -11.35 -21.18 -0.68
C TYR A 269 -10.39 -21.10 -1.88
N ILE A 270 -10.12 -19.88 -2.36
CA ILE A 270 -9.20 -19.65 -3.47
C ILE A 270 -7.73 -19.72 -3.01
N GLY A 271 -7.47 -19.51 -1.71
CA GLY A 271 -6.14 -19.49 -1.12
C GLY A 271 -5.50 -18.11 -1.07
N TRP A 272 -6.30 -17.03 -1.20
CA TRP A 272 -5.81 -15.67 -1.02
C TRP A 272 -5.67 -15.32 0.46
N GLY A 273 -4.59 -14.62 0.80
CA GLY A 273 -4.36 -14.08 2.13
C GLY A 273 -4.97 -12.69 2.31
N LEU A 274 -5.03 -12.25 3.57
CA LEU A 274 -5.22 -10.84 3.92
C LEU A 274 -3.85 -10.19 4.10
N ASN A 275 -3.73 -8.93 3.68
CA ASN A 275 -2.54 -8.11 3.87
C ASN A 275 -2.96 -6.67 4.14
N GLY A 276 -2.00 -5.78 4.43
CA GLY A 276 -2.28 -4.38 4.75
C GLY A 276 -3.13 -3.62 3.71
N VAL A 277 -3.13 -4.05 2.45
CA VAL A 277 -3.91 -3.43 1.35
C VAL A 277 -5.26 -4.14 1.14
N SER A 278 -5.28 -5.48 1.07
CA SER A 278 -6.48 -6.27 0.75
C SER A 278 -7.54 -6.22 1.84
N VAL A 279 -7.14 -5.92 3.07
CA VAL A 279 -8.01 -5.63 4.22
C VAL A 279 -8.97 -4.45 3.94
N ASN A 280 -8.60 -3.50 3.07
CA ASN A 280 -9.49 -2.39 2.69
C ASN A 280 -10.73 -2.84 1.91
N SER A 281 -10.77 -4.08 1.41
CA SER A 281 -11.97 -4.64 0.77
C SER A 281 -13.17 -4.59 1.71
N PHE A 282 -12.97 -4.65 3.03
CA PHE A 282 -14.07 -4.58 4.00
C PHE A 282 -14.77 -3.23 3.93
N VAL A 283 -14.02 -2.12 3.87
CA VAL A 283 -14.58 -0.77 3.75
C VAL A 283 -15.38 -0.61 2.46
N VAL A 284 -14.83 -1.10 1.36
CA VAL A 284 -15.49 -1.09 0.06
C VAL A 284 -16.82 -1.83 0.10
N ILE A 285 -16.81 -3.09 0.55
CA ILE A 285 -18.00 -3.95 0.57
C ILE A 285 -19.07 -3.33 1.45
N LEU A 286 -18.68 -2.84 2.63
CA LEU A 286 -19.61 -2.28 3.58
C LEU A 286 -20.20 -0.95 3.09
N THR A 287 -19.46 -0.10 2.39
CA THR A 287 -20.01 1.16 1.87
C THR A 287 -20.95 0.93 0.67
N ILE A 288 -20.61 0.03 -0.26
CA ILE A 288 -21.46 -0.28 -1.43
C ILE A 288 -22.76 -0.98 -1.02
N SER A 289 -22.68 -1.98 -0.14
CA SER A 289 -23.87 -2.70 0.36
C SER A 289 -24.89 -1.76 0.99
N VAL A 290 -24.41 -0.69 1.64
CA VAL A 290 -25.29 0.31 2.26
C VAL A 290 -25.99 1.15 1.18
N ALA A 291 -25.32 1.51 0.09
CA ALA A 291 -25.95 2.25 -1.01
C ALA A 291 -27.13 1.47 -1.63
N ASP A 292 -26.94 0.18 -1.93
CA ASP A 292 -28.00 -0.70 -2.45
C ASP A 292 -29.20 -0.77 -1.49
N ALA A 293 -28.92 -0.99 -0.21
CA ALA A 293 -29.94 -1.08 0.81
C ALA A 293 -30.72 0.24 0.96
N ILE A 294 -30.05 1.39 0.88
CA ILE A 294 -30.69 2.71 0.97
C ILE A 294 -31.67 2.93 -0.19
N HIS A 295 -31.29 2.60 -1.42
CA HIS A 295 -32.17 2.74 -2.59
C HIS A 295 -33.45 1.88 -2.45
N LEU A 296 -33.30 0.64 -1.97
CA LEU A 296 -34.42 -0.27 -1.74
C LEU A 296 -35.30 0.17 -0.56
N LEU A 297 -34.71 0.56 0.57
CA LEU A 297 -35.44 0.97 1.76
C LEU A 297 -36.19 2.28 1.56
N LEU A 298 -35.59 3.29 0.93
CA LEU A 298 -36.26 4.58 0.69
C LEU A 298 -37.48 4.42 -0.22
N THR A 299 -37.39 3.57 -1.24
CA THR A 299 -38.53 3.28 -2.13
C THR A 299 -39.64 2.54 -1.37
N TYR A 300 -39.28 1.55 -0.54
CA TYR A 300 -40.22 0.83 0.31
C TYR A 300 -40.94 1.73 1.31
N PHE A 301 -40.22 2.60 2.02
CA PHE A 301 -40.84 3.56 2.94
C PHE A 301 -41.71 4.58 2.19
N GLY A 302 -41.34 4.94 0.96
CA GLY A 302 -42.18 5.77 0.08
C GLY A 302 -43.52 5.10 -0.23
N GLU A 303 -43.51 3.82 -0.57
CA GLU A 303 -44.73 3.05 -0.87
C GLU A 303 -45.60 2.81 0.37
N LEU A 304 -45.00 2.50 1.53
CA LEU A 304 -45.75 2.39 2.79
C LEU A 304 -46.49 3.69 3.13
N ARG A 305 -45.89 4.86 2.86
CA ARG A 305 -46.53 6.17 3.09
C ARG A 305 -47.68 6.44 2.13
N LYS A 306 -47.70 5.81 0.95
CA LYS A 306 -48.84 5.86 0.01
C LYS A 306 -49.99 4.94 0.41
N GLY A 307 -49.83 4.18 1.50
CA GLY A 307 -50.83 3.23 1.99
C GLY A 307 -50.69 1.82 1.43
N SER A 308 -49.62 1.51 0.68
CA SER A 308 -49.33 0.15 0.22
C SER A 308 -49.05 -0.76 1.42
N ASP A 309 -49.48 -2.02 1.35
CA ASP A 309 -49.11 -3.01 2.36
C ASP A 309 -47.61 -3.38 2.25
N ARG A 310 -47.05 -4.06 3.26
CA ARG A 310 -45.61 -4.39 3.29
C ARG A 310 -45.18 -5.24 2.10
N LYS A 311 -46.01 -6.19 1.66
CA LYS A 311 -45.67 -7.09 0.55
C LYS A 311 -45.62 -6.33 -0.76
N MET A 312 -46.64 -5.53 -1.06
CA MET A 312 -46.73 -4.71 -2.24
C MET A 312 -45.62 -3.65 -2.27
N ALA A 313 -45.33 -3.01 -1.14
CA ALA A 313 -44.23 -2.05 -1.02
C ALA A 313 -42.86 -2.71 -1.33
N THR A 314 -42.62 -3.92 -0.83
CA THR A 314 -41.39 -4.68 -1.13
C THR A 314 -41.29 -5.03 -2.62
N VAL A 315 -42.38 -5.54 -3.22
CA VAL A 315 -42.42 -5.92 -4.65
C VAL A 315 -42.20 -4.71 -5.55
N GLU A 316 -42.82 -3.57 -5.25
CA GLU A 316 -42.65 -2.36 -6.05
C GLU A 316 -41.23 -1.76 -5.85
N SER A 317 -40.67 -1.81 -4.65
CA SER A 317 -39.27 -1.41 -4.41
C SER A 317 -38.29 -2.23 -5.26
N LEU A 318 -38.45 -3.56 -5.29
CA LEU A 318 -37.67 -4.44 -6.17
C LEU A 318 -37.87 -4.10 -7.64
N ARG A 319 -39.12 -3.96 -8.09
CA ARG A 319 -39.43 -3.62 -9.48
C ARG A 319 -38.77 -2.32 -9.94
N ILE A 320 -38.69 -1.33 -9.06
CA ILE A 320 -38.16 0.01 -9.37
C ILE A 320 -36.62 0.02 -9.37
N ASN A 321 -35.97 -0.77 -8.51
CA ASN A 321 -34.54 -0.65 -8.23
C ASN A 321 -33.69 -1.84 -8.68
N MET A 322 -34.28 -2.99 -9.02
CA MET A 322 -33.54 -4.19 -9.45
C MET A 322 -32.55 -3.92 -10.59
N GLN A 323 -33.00 -3.24 -11.65
CA GLN A 323 -32.13 -2.97 -12.81
C GLN A 323 -31.01 -1.97 -12.48
N PRO A 324 -31.28 -0.78 -11.87
CA PRO A 324 -30.21 0.11 -11.42
C PRO A 324 -29.20 -0.58 -10.51
N VAL A 325 -29.65 -1.24 -9.45
CA VAL A 325 -28.78 -1.91 -8.45
C VAL A 325 -27.93 -3.02 -9.07
N PHE A 326 -28.49 -3.80 -10.00
CA PHE A 326 -27.69 -4.79 -10.75
C PHE A 326 -26.63 -4.13 -11.62
N LEU A 327 -26.98 -3.03 -12.31
CA LEU A 327 -26.06 -2.36 -13.21
C LEU A 327 -24.92 -1.71 -12.44
N THR A 328 -25.20 -1.05 -11.32
CA THR A 328 -24.17 -0.44 -10.46
C THR A 328 -23.27 -1.49 -9.85
N SER A 329 -23.84 -2.58 -9.34
CA SER A 329 -23.06 -3.73 -8.85
C SER A 329 -22.14 -4.31 -9.94
N LEU A 330 -22.64 -4.48 -11.17
CA LEU A 330 -21.85 -4.98 -12.30
C LEU A 330 -20.72 -4.02 -12.68
N THR A 331 -20.99 -2.71 -12.78
CA THR A 331 -19.96 -1.71 -13.10
C THR A 331 -18.90 -1.61 -12.01
N THR A 332 -19.30 -1.77 -10.75
CA THR A 332 -18.38 -1.79 -9.61
C THR A 332 -17.50 -3.03 -9.64
N VAL A 333 -18.06 -4.21 -9.91
CA VAL A 333 -17.30 -5.45 -10.13
C VAL A 333 -16.27 -5.27 -11.26
N ILE A 334 -16.67 -4.68 -12.39
CA ILE A 334 -15.74 -4.40 -13.51
C ILE A 334 -14.62 -3.45 -13.06
N GLY A 335 -14.95 -2.39 -12.32
CA GLY A 335 -13.97 -1.45 -11.76
C GLY A 335 -12.95 -2.14 -10.86
N PHE A 336 -13.40 -2.97 -9.92
CA PHE A 336 -12.50 -3.71 -9.02
C PHE A 336 -11.70 -4.80 -9.73
N LEU A 337 -12.31 -5.55 -10.66
CA LEU A 337 -11.59 -6.57 -11.44
C LEU A 337 -10.50 -5.98 -12.34
N SER A 338 -10.59 -4.70 -12.70
CA SER A 338 -9.52 -4.01 -13.44
C SER A 338 -8.22 -3.89 -12.65
N LEU A 339 -8.27 -4.04 -11.32
CA LEU A 339 -7.06 -4.14 -10.49
C LEU A 339 -6.26 -5.40 -10.77
N ASN A 340 -6.79 -6.41 -11.47
CA ASN A 340 -5.98 -7.57 -11.91
C ASN A 340 -4.87 -7.19 -12.91
N PHE A 341 -4.93 -6.00 -13.51
CA PHE A 341 -3.82 -5.44 -14.31
C PHE A 341 -2.70 -4.86 -13.44
N ASN A 342 -2.91 -4.67 -12.13
CA ASN A 342 -1.90 -4.18 -11.22
C ASN A 342 -0.80 -5.25 -11.05
N ASP A 343 0.46 -4.83 -11.17
CA ASP A 343 1.61 -5.72 -11.06
C ASP A 343 1.77 -6.30 -9.64
N SER A 344 1.28 -5.59 -8.63
CA SER A 344 1.37 -5.96 -7.23
C SER A 344 0.19 -6.86 -6.79
N PRO A 345 0.44 -8.12 -6.34
CA PRO A 345 -0.60 -9.05 -5.92
C PRO A 345 -1.60 -8.52 -4.87
N PRO A 346 -1.20 -7.77 -3.82
CA PRO A 346 -2.11 -7.23 -2.81
C PRO A 346 -3.24 -6.39 -3.38
N PHE A 347 -2.98 -5.65 -4.46
CA PHE A 347 -3.99 -4.86 -5.16
C PHE A 347 -4.92 -5.73 -6.01
N ARG A 348 -4.41 -6.81 -6.61
CA ARG A 348 -5.23 -7.79 -7.35
C ARG A 348 -6.17 -8.51 -6.39
N GLU A 349 -5.65 -8.97 -5.26
CA GLU A 349 -6.43 -9.60 -4.18
C GLU A 349 -7.46 -8.63 -3.61
N PHE A 350 -7.07 -7.39 -3.30
CA PHE A 350 -8.00 -6.32 -2.90
C PHE A 350 -9.17 -6.18 -3.90
N GLY A 351 -8.85 -6.10 -5.20
CA GLY A 351 -9.86 -6.00 -6.25
C GLY A 351 -10.77 -7.22 -6.32
N ASN A 352 -10.21 -8.42 -6.28
CA ASN A 352 -11.00 -9.64 -6.39
C ASN A 352 -11.89 -9.90 -5.17
N ILE A 353 -11.36 -9.71 -3.95
CA ILE A 353 -12.14 -9.83 -2.70
C ILE A 353 -13.27 -8.81 -2.71
N SER A 354 -12.98 -7.57 -3.10
CA SER A 354 -14.00 -6.52 -3.23
C SER A 354 -15.06 -6.90 -4.27
N ALA A 355 -14.68 -7.41 -5.43
CA ALA A 355 -15.61 -7.83 -6.48
C ALA A 355 -16.55 -8.97 -6.00
N PHE A 356 -16.02 -10.00 -5.33
CA PHE A 356 -16.84 -11.05 -4.74
C PHE A 356 -17.78 -10.52 -3.64
N GLY A 357 -17.28 -9.63 -2.79
CA GLY A 357 -18.10 -9.00 -1.77
C GLY A 357 -19.21 -8.13 -2.33
N VAL A 358 -18.97 -7.42 -3.45
CA VAL A 358 -20.01 -6.68 -4.17
C VAL A 358 -21.04 -7.62 -4.81
N ILE A 359 -20.62 -8.74 -5.38
CA ILE A 359 -21.55 -9.77 -5.88
C ILE A 359 -22.42 -10.32 -4.74
N ALA A 360 -21.82 -10.60 -3.59
CA ALA A 360 -22.53 -11.06 -2.41
C ALA A 360 -23.49 -9.98 -1.86
N ALA A 361 -23.04 -8.73 -1.79
CA ALA A 361 -23.84 -7.55 -1.43
C ALA A 361 -25.05 -7.37 -2.32
N TRP A 362 -24.86 -7.42 -3.63
CA TRP A 362 -25.94 -7.37 -4.60
C TRP A 362 -26.94 -8.49 -4.36
N PHE A 363 -26.45 -9.74 -4.30
CA PHE A 363 -27.27 -10.93 -4.13
C PHE A 363 -28.10 -10.86 -2.83
N LEU A 364 -27.49 -10.51 -1.70
CA LEU A 364 -28.16 -10.39 -0.42
C LEU A 364 -29.11 -9.17 -0.36
N SER A 365 -28.77 -8.07 -1.03
CA SER A 365 -29.64 -6.89 -1.12
C SER A 365 -30.91 -7.15 -1.93
N ILE A 366 -30.89 -8.03 -2.92
CA ILE A 366 -32.09 -8.39 -3.69
C ILE A 366 -32.83 -9.64 -3.19
N THR A 367 -32.21 -10.43 -2.29
CA THR A 367 -32.81 -11.64 -1.69
C THR A 367 -33.18 -11.43 -0.22
N LEU A 368 -32.17 -11.34 0.64
CA LEU A 368 -32.28 -11.32 2.10
C LEU A 368 -32.95 -10.03 2.58
N LEU A 369 -32.56 -8.87 2.06
CA LEU A 369 -33.13 -7.59 2.50
C LEU A 369 -34.65 -7.50 2.25
N PRO A 370 -35.19 -7.80 1.05
CA PRO A 370 -36.63 -7.88 0.81
C PRO A 370 -37.37 -8.89 1.71
N ALA A 371 -36.75 -10.02 2.04
CA ALA A 371 -37.31 -10.98 2.99
C ALA A 371 -37.42 -10.35 4.40
N LEU A 372 -36.37 -9.67 4.87
CA LEU A 372 -36.36 -8.95 6.14
C LEU A 372 -37.38 -7.81 6.16
N MET A 373 -37.52 -7.04 5.08
CA MET A 373 -38.53 -5.97 4.93
C MET A 373 -39.98 -6.49 5.01
N THR A 374 -40.18 -7.77 4.69
CA THR A 374 -41.48 -8.43 4.76
C THR A 374 -41.76 -8.99 6.16
N ILE A 375 -40.75 -9.60 6.79
CA ILE A 375 -40.87 -10.22 8.12
C ILE A 375 -40.91 -9.14 9.22
N ILE A 376 -39.93 -8.24 9.22
CA ILE A 376 -39.71 -7.26 10.27
C ILE A 376 -40.56 -6.02 9.98
N PRO A 377 -41.39 -5.56 10.93
CA PRO A 377 -42.15 -4.33 10.77
C PRO A 377 -41.21 -3.12 10.83
N MET A 378 -40.77 -2.66 9.66
CA MET A 378 -39.94 -1.45 9.54
C MET A 378 -40.85 -0.23 9.47
N THR A 379 -40.74 0.65 10.46
CA THR A 379 -41.39 1.97 10.43
C THR A 379 -40.35 3.05 10.22
N SER A 380 -40.66 4.06 9.40
CA SER A 380 -39.83 5.25 9.19
C SER A 380 -40.67 6.49 9.49
N ARG A 381 -40.26 7.29 10.49
CA ARG A 381 -40.91 8.56 10.82
C ARG A 381 -40.43 9.66 9.86
N GLY A 382 -41.27 9.96 8.87
CA GLY A 382 -41.32 11.24 8.15
C GLY A 382 -40.19 11.53 7.14
N HIS A 383 -40.59 11.78 5.89
CA HIS A 383 -39.87 12.62 4.94
C HIS A 383 -40.89 13.59 4.34
N LYS A 384 -40.61 14.89 4.33
CA LYS A 384 -41.53 15.90 3.77
C LYS A 384 -41.71 15.66 2.26
N GLN A 385 -42.87 16.03 1.74
CA GLN A 385 -43.20 16.00 0.31
C GLN A 385 -42.13 16.76 -0.49
N TYR A 386 -41.77 16.28 -1.68
CA TYR A 386 -40.72 16.88 -2.54
C TYR A 386 -41.04 18.35 -2.89
N GLU A 387 -42.32 18.67 -3.00
CA GLU A 387 -42.84 20.03 -3.19
C GLU A 387 -42.38 20.94 -2.05
N ASN A 388 -41.64 22.00 -2.39
CA ASN A 388 -41.00 22.99 -1.49
C ASN A 388 -39.78 22.50 -0.68
N SER A 389 -39.10 21.44 -1.12
CA SER A 389 -37.82 21.02 -0.53
C SER A 389 -36.62 21.90 -0.98
N ILE A 390 -35.52 21.85 -0.24
CA ILE A 390 -34.25 22.50 -0.65
C ILE A 390 -33.79 21.94 -2.00
N LEU A 391 -33.97 20.64 -2.22
CA LEU A 391 -33.63 19.95 -3.46
C LEU A 391 -34.46 20.48 -4.64
N SER A 392 -35.76 20.71 -4.48
CA SER A 392 -36.58 21.25 -5.58
C SER A 392 -36.14 22.67 -5.97
N ARG A 393 -35.77 23.53 -5.00
CA ARG A 393 -35.21 24.86 -5.29
C ARG A 393 -33.85 24.78 -5.99
N TYR A 394 -33.01 23.83 -5.59
CA TYR A 394 -31.73 23.57 -6.23
C TYR A 394 -31.89 23.16 -7.70
N VAL A 395 -32.84 22.24 -7.98
CA VAL A 395 -33.10 21.79 -9.35
C VAL A 395 -33.55 22.94 -10.25
N GLU A 396 -34.45 23.80 -9.78
CA GLU A 396 -34.87 24.98 -10.55
C GLU A 396 -33.69 25.92 -10.83
N TRP A 397 -32.80 26.12 -9.85
CA TRP A 397 -31.58 26.90 -10.07
C TRP A 397 -30.67 26.29 -11.13
N VAL A 398 -30.47 24.97 -11.13
CA VAL A 398 -29.68 24.26 -12.15
C VAL A 398 -30.27 24.42 -13.54
N VAL A 399 -31.61 24.28 -13.68
CA VAL A 399 -32.30 24.44 -14.96
C VAL A 399 -32.16 25.87 -15.50
N VAL A 400 -32.25 26.88 -14.65
CA VAL A 400 -32.11 28.29 -15.02
C VAL A 400 -30.66 28.65 -15.36
N GLN A 401 -29.68 28.19 -14.57
CA GLN A 401 -28.26 28.55 -14.71
C GLN A 401 -27.45 27.62 -15.61
N LYS A 402 -28.12 26.75 -16.40
CA LYS A 402 -27.49 25.70 -17.22
C LYS A 402 -26.29 26.15 -18.05
N ARG A 403 -26.32 27.36 -18.64
CA ARG A 403 -25.20 27.88 -19.44
C ARG A 403 -23.96 28.19 -18.58
N ASN A 404 -24.17 28.85 -17.45
CA ASN A 404 -23.07 29.26 -16.56
C ASN A 404 -22.44 28.05 -15.88
N ILE A 405 -23.27 27.07 -15.49
CA ILE A 405 -22.79 25.80 -14.93
C ILE A 405 -21.93 25.05 -15.94
N LEU A 406 -22.38 24.93 -17.21
CA LEU A 406 -21.59 24.25 -18.24
C LEU A 406 -20.22 24.90 -18.46
N ILE A 407 -20.18 26.24 -18.58
CA ILE A 407 -18.93 26.99 -18.78
C ILE A 407 -18.02 26.86 -17.57
N GLY A 408 -18.58 26.98 -16.36
CA GLY A 408 -17.83 26.83 -15.10
C GLY A 408 -17.23 25.42 -14.96
N SER A 409 -18.02 24.37 -15.21
CA SER A 409 -17.53 22.99 -15.18
C SER A 409 -16.44 22.73 -16.22
N LEU A 410 -16.58 23.25 -17.43
CA LEU A 410 -15.55 23.11 -18.47
C LEU A 410 -14.25 23.86 -18.08
N ALA A 411 -14.37 25.07 -17.52
CA ALA A 411 -13.22 25.82 -17.02
C ALA A 411 -12.50 25.08 -15.89
N VAL A 412 -13.25 24.52 -14.93
CA VAL A 412 -12.71 23.67 -13.86
C VAL A 412 -11.98 22.47 -14.46
N LEU A 413 -12.57 21.77 -15.42
CA LEU A 413 -11.94 20.62 -16.07
C LEU A 413 -10.62 21.00 -16.76
N VAL A 414 -10.58 22.11 -17.49
CA VAL A 414 -9.36 22.59 -18.18
C VAL A 414 -8.27 22.99 -17.17
N VAL A 415 -8.62 23.73 -16.12
CA VAL A 415 -7.68 24.13 -15.08
C VAL A 415 -7.14 22.90 -14.34
N SER A 416 -8.01 21.94 -13.99
CA SER A 416 -7.62 20.70 -13.35
C SER A 416 -6.69 19.86 -14.22
N ALA A 417 -7.02 19.70 -15.51
CA ALA A 417 -6.16 18.99 -16.45
C ALA A 417 -4.76 19.62 -16.58
N ALA A 418 -4.67 20.96 -16.55
CA ALA A 418 -3.40 21.68 -16.60
C ALA A 418 -2.54 21.51 -15.33
N LEU A 419 -3.12 21.08 -14.21
CA LEU A 419 -2.39 20.81 -12.96
C LEU A 419 -1.83 19.39 -12.86
N LEU A 420 -2.34 18.44 -13.65
CA LEU A 420 -1.90 17.03 -13.62
C LEU A 420 -0.39 16.84 -13.85
N PRO A 421 0.30 17.59 -14.74
CA PRO A 421 1.74 17.45 -14.93
C PRO A 421 2.61 17.77 -13.71
N LYS A 422 2.03 18.38 -12.66
CA LYS A 422 2.75 18.64 -11.40
C LYS A 422 2.87 17.40 -10.50
N LEU A 423 2.17 16.32 -10.82
CA LEU A 423 2.20 15.07 -10.06
C LEU A 423 3.52 14.33 -10.31
N VAL A 424 4.20 13.95 -9.23
CA VAL A 424 5.46 13.21 -9.27
C VAL A 424 5.28 11.84 -8.64
N TYR A 425 5.80 10.79 -9.26
CA TYR A 425 5.78 9.45 -8.70
C TYR A 425 6.80 9.31 -7.57
N ASN A 426 6.33 8.97 -6.38
CA ASN A 426 7.22 8.80 -5.23
C ASN A 426 6.63 7.83 -4.22
N ASP A 427 7.35 6.74 -3.94
CA ASP A 427 7.05 5.84 -2.84
C ASP A 427 8.24 5.81 -1.87
N LYS A 428 8.12 6.62 -0.82
CA LYS A 428 9.03 6.58 0.32
C LYS A 428 8.49 5.60 1.36
N PHE A 429 9.11 4.44 1.42
CA PHE A 429 8.71 3.32 2.25
C PHE A 429 8.51 3.63 3.72
N VAL A 430 9.46 4.31 4.33
CA VAL A 430 9.35 4.68 5.75
C VAL A 430 8.09 5.54 5.93
N GLU A 431 7.72 6.37 4.94
CA GLU A 431 6.54 7.25 4.97
C GLU A 431 5.23 6.51 4.73
N PHE A 432 5.28 5.18 4.56
CA PHE A 432 4.09 4.35 4.67
C PHE A 432 3.60 4.21 6.10
N PHE A 433 4.44 4.50 7.09
CA PHE A 433 4.06 4.44 8.50
C PHE A 433 3.92 5.87 9.05
N SER A 434 2.85 6.11 9.80
CA SER A 434 2.62 7.38 10.47
C SER A 434 3.71 7.65 11.52
N THR A 435 3.94 8.91 11.85
CA THR A 435 4.83 9.32 12.94
C THR A 435 4.33 8.91 14.33
N ASN A 436 3.14 8.33 14.45
CA ASN A 436 2.64 7.79 15.71
C ASN A 436 3.29 6.44 16.06
N LEU A 437 3.82 5.73 15.05
CA LEU A 437 4.45 4.43 15.24
C LEU A 437 5.92 4.58 15.65
N GLN A 438 6.33 3.84 16.68
CA GLN A 438 7.71 3.90 17.20
C GLN A 438 8.75 3.56 16.12
N PHE A 439 8.48 2.54 15.29
CA PHE A 439 9.34 2.17 14.16
C PHE A 439 9.63 3.36 13.23
N ARG A 440 8.62 4.19 12.95
CA ARG A 440 8.78 5.38 12.10
C ARG A 440 9.72 6.39 12.74
N GLN A 441 9.53 6.69 14.02
CA GLN A 441 10.34 7.65 14.75
C GLN A 441 11.80 7.20 14.86
N ASP A 442 12.02 5.92 15.17
CA ASP A 442 13.35 5.33 15.33
C ASP A 442 14.11 5.25 14.01
N THR A 443 13.41 4.94 12.92
CA THR A 443 14.00 4.94 11.58
C THR A 443 14.35 6.35 11.12
N ASP A 444 13.47 7.34 11.32
CA ASP A 444 13.78 8.74 11.02
C ASP A 444 14.99 9.24 11.83
N PHE A 445 15.10 8.81 13.08
CA PHE A 445 16.26 9.09 13.91
C PHE A 445 17.54 8.46 13.35
N LEU A 446 17.52 7.18 12.99
CA LEU A 446 18.65 6.46 12.39
C LEU A 446 19.13 7.19 11.12
N MET A 447 18.20 7.52 10.23
CA MET A 447 18.50 8.21 8.97
C MET A 447 19.10 9.60 9.18
N LYS A 448 18.64 10.33 10.20
CA LYS A 448 19.13 11.68 10.50
C LYS A 448 20.51 11.69 11.17
N ASN A 449 20.84 10.67 11.98
CA ASN A 449 22.04 10.67 12.82
C ASN A 449 23.16 9.75 12.34
N LEU A 450 22.87 8.75 11.50
CA LEU A 450 23.85 7.75 11.07
C LEU A 450 23.82 7.52 9.56
N THR A 451 22.88 6.70 9.08
CA THR A 451 22.75 6.31 7.67
C THR A 451 21.31 5.99 7.30
N GLY A 452 21.01 6.05 6.00
CA GLY A 452 19.76 5.57 5.42
C GLY A 452 19.55 4.06 5.53
N ILE A 453 18.30 3.64 5.39
CA ILE A 453 17.91 2.22 5.13
C ILE A 453 17.86 1.91 3.62
N TYR A 454 18.14 2.91 2.77
CA TYR A 454 18.13 2.79 1.32
C TYR A 454 19.47 2.24 0.83
N THR A 455 19.42 1.15 0.07
CA THR A 455 20.62 0.51 -0.48
C THR A 455 20.48 0.20 -1.97
N ILE A 456 21.60 0.02 -2.66
CA ILE A 456 21.69 -0.68 -3.94
C ILE A 456 22.86 -1.66 -3.85
N GLU A 457 22.63 -2.89 -4.26
CA GLU A 457 23.56 -4.00 -4.09
C GLU A 457 23.89 -4.60 -5.45
N PHE A 458 25.16 -4.92 -5.65
CA PHE A 458 25.67 -5.53 -6.87
C PHE A 458 26.43 -6.80 -6.52
N SER A 459 26.07 -7.92 -7.13
CA SER A 459 26.95 -9.08 -7.22
C SER A 459 27.89 -8.87 -8.42
N VAL A 460 29.20 -8.72 -8.15
CA VAL A 460 30.22 -8.41 -9.17
C VAL A 460 31.09 -9.66 -9.40
N PRO A 461 30.86 -10.42 -10.49
CA PRO A 461 31.62 -11.64 -10.78
C PRO A 461 33.06 -11.35 -11.20
N SER A 462 33.99 -12.27 -10.93
CA SER A 462 35.37 -12.26 -11.43
C SER A 462 35.56 -13.08 -12.69
N GLY A 463 34.57 -13.91 -13.07
CA GLY A 463 34.59 -14.78 -14.26
C GLY A 463 35.24 -16.15 -14.06
N GLU A 464 35.86 -16.39 -12.92
CA GLU A 464 36.50 -17.66 -12.53
C GLU A 464 36.50 -17.86 -11.02
N ASP A 465 36.56 -19.11 -10.58
CA ASP A 465 36.69 -19.47 -9.16
C ASP A 465 38.00 -18.97 -8.56
N GLY A 466 37.93 -18.45 -7.33
CA GLY A 466 39.04 -17.76 -6.69
C GLY A 466 39.51 -16.50 -7.42
N GLY A 467 38.75 -16.01 -8.40
CA GLY A 467 39.12 -14.87 -9.23
C GLY A 467 39.04 -13.54 -8.50
N ILE A 468 38.35 -13.46 -7.35
CA ILE A 468 38.27 -12.23 -6.54
C ILE A 468 39.64 -11.80 -5.97
N ALA A 469 40.61 -12.72 -5.94
CA ALA A 469 41.99 -12.43 -5.54
C ALA A 469 42.83 -11.81 -6.68
N ASN A 470 42.34 -11.74 -7.91
CA ASN A 470 43.09 -11.18 -9.03
C ASN A 470 43.29 -9.66 -8.83
N PRO A 471 44.52 -9.12 -8.89
CA PRO A 471 44.76 -7.68 -8.72
C PRO A 471 43.99 -6.80 -9.72
N ARG A 472 43.79 -7.28 -10.95
CA ARG A 472 42.98 -6.59 -11.97
C ARG A 472 41.50 -6.51 -11.58
N TYR A 473 40.96 -7.57 -10.99
CA TYR A 473 39.58 -7.58 -10.49
C TYR A 473 39.44 -6.59 -9.32
N LEU A 474 40.33 -6.69 -8.33
CA LEU A 474 40.33 -5.81 -7.16
C LEU A 474 40.47 -4.33 -7.54
N ALA A 475 41.35 -4.02 -8.51
CA ALA A 475 41.51 -2.65 -9.01
C ALA A 475 40.22 -2.12 -9.63
N LYS A 476 39.54 -2.93 -10.46
CA LYS A 476 38.28 -2.54 -11.09
C LYS A 476 37.12 -2.43 -10.09
N LEU A 477 37.07 -3.33 -9.11
CA LEU A 477 36.11 -3.24 -8.01
C LEU A 477 36.33 -1.97 -7.19
N ASP A 478 37.58 -1.58 -6.93
CA ASP A 478 37.90 -0.35 -6.22
C ASP A 478 37.58 0.91 -7.04
N GLU A 479 37.88 0.91 -8.35
CA GLU A 479 37.45 1.99 -9.26
C GLU A 479 35.92 2.17 -9.22
N PHE A 480 35.16 1.07 -9.21
CA PHE A 480 33.70 1.11 -9.14
C PHE A 480 33.21 1.66 -7.80
N ALA A 481 33.79 1.20 -6.68
CA ALA A 481 33.48 1.71 -5.36
C ALA A 481 33.80 3.20 -5.22
N ASN A 482 34.95 3.64 -5.75
CA ASN A 482 35.33 5.06 -5.76
C ASN A 482 34.40 5.90 -6.63
N TRP A 483 33.95 5.37 -7.78
CA TRP A 483 32.93 6.04 -8.57
C TRP A 483 31.64 6.26 -7.77
N PHE A 484 31.15 5.25 -7.04
CA PHE A 484 29.98 5.43 -6.16
C PHE A 484 30.21 6.49 -5.08
N ARG A 485 31.39 6.52 -4.45
CA ARG A 485 31.74 7.52 -3.41
C ARG A 485 31.72 8.96 -3.94
N THR A 486 31.84 9.17 -5.25
CA THR A 486 31.75 10.51 -5.87
C THR A 486 30.32 10.94 -6.19
N GLN A 487 29.33 10.04 -6.06
CA GLN A 487 27.93 10.36 -6.38
C GLN A 487 27.27 11.11 -5.21
N PRO A 488 26.48 12.17 -5.50
CA PRO A 488 25.87 12.99 -4.45
C PRO A 488 24.84 12.24 -3.61
N GLU A 489 24.24 11.18 -4.15
CA GLU A 489 23.22 10.37 -3.47
C GLU A 489 23.79 9.34 -2.49
N VAL A 490 25.11 9.08 -2.53
CA VAL A 490 25.75 7.97 -1.83
C VAL A 490 26.33 8.43 -0.50
N LEU A 491 25.91 7.78 0.59
CA LEU A 491 26.44 8.03 1.94
C LEU A 491 27.63 7.16 2.27
N HIS A 492 27.60 5.90 1.85
CA HIS A 492 28.62 4.90 2.16
C HIS A 492 28.67 3.77 1.11
N VAL A 493 29.83 3.16 0.95
CA VAL A 493 30.05 2.02 0.04
C VAL A 493 30.83 0.94 0.79
N LEU A 494 30.20 -0.21 0.98
CA LEU A 494 30.83 -1.41 1.51
C LEU A 494 31.34 -2.26 0.35
N THR A 495 32.65 -2.51 0.33
CA THR A 495 33.33 -3.24 -0.74
C THR A 495 34.44 -4.13 -0.20
N PHE A 496 34.57 -5.33 -0.78
CA PHE A 496 35.66 -6.25 -0.49
C PHE A 496 37.04 -5.64 -0.78
N ALA A 497 37.12 -4.67 -1.70
CA ALA A 497 38.37 -3.97 -2.00
C ALA A 497 38.97 -3.26 -0.78
N ASP A 498 38.14 -2.69 0.11
CA ASP A 498 38.62 -2.02 1.32
C ASP A 498 39.22 -3.02 2.32
N VAL A 499 38.63 -4.21 2.44
CA VAL A 499 39.15 -5.32 3.25
C VAL A 499 40.55 -5.68 2.75
N MET A 500 40.73 -5.83 1.44
CA MET A 500 42.03 -6.18 0.86
C MET A 500 43.10 -5.10 1.05
N LYS A 501 42.74 -3.81 0.99
CA LYS A 501 43.67 -2.71 1.31
C LYS A 501 44.11 -2.73 2.76
N ARG A 502 43.17 -2.97 3.68
CA ARG A 502 43.45 -3.06 5.12
C ARG A 502 44.38 -4.23 5.41
N LEU A 503 44.08 -5.41 4.89
CA LEU A 503 44.93 -6.60 5.06
C LEU A 503 46.33 -6.38 4.48
N ASN A 504 46.45 -5.75 3.31
CA ASN A 504 47.76 -5.42 2.74
C ASN A 504 48.56 -4.47 3.63
N LYS A 505 47.91 -3.46 4.22
CA LYS A 505 48.54 -2.57 5.22
C LYS A 505 49.02 -3.37 6.44
N ASN A 506 48.18 -4.21 7.02
CA ASN A 506 48.53 -5.01 8.19
C ASN A 506 49.72 -5.94 7.89
N MET A 507 49.70 -6.64 6.76
CA MET A 507 50.79 -7.56 6.36
C MET A 507 52.11 -6.86 6.00
N ASN A 508 52.13 -5.53 6.01
CA ASN A 508 53.33 -4.71 5.80
C ASN A 508 53.65 -3.83 7.02
N GLY A 509 53.28 -4.27 8.22
CA GLY A 509 53.63 -3.61 9.49
C GLY A 509 52.84 -2.34 9.76
N ASP A 510 51.57 -2.30 9.37
CA ASP A 510 50.63 -1.18 9.53
C ASP A 510 51.05 0.16 8.91
N LYS A 511 52.00 0.11 7.98
CA LYS A 511 52.52 1.27 7.26
C LYS A 511 51.45 1.91 6.36
N PRO A 512 51.11 3.20 6.56
CA PRO A 512 50.05 3.87 5.80
C PRO A 512 50.20 3.79 4.27
N GLU A 513 51.43 3.78 3.76
CA GLU A 513 51.72 3.66 2.32
C GLU A 513 51.30 2.30 1.71
N PHE A 514 51.03 1.30 2.54
CA PHE A 514 50.51 -0.01 2.13
C PHE A 514 48.99 -0.14 2.23
N TYR A 515 48.26 0.94 2.56
CA TYR A 515 46.81 1.01 2.38
C TYR A 515 46.43 1.13 0.89
N ARG A 516 46.76 0.08 0.15
CA ARG A 516 46.58 -0.08 -1.30
C ARG A 516 46.34 -1.56 -1.58
N LEU A 517 45.82 -1.86 -2.77
CA LEU A 517 45.52 -3.24 -3.13
C LEU A 517 46.80 -4.09 -3.25
N PRO A 518 46.75 -5.40 -2.91
CA PRO A 518 47.86 -6.32 -3.14
C PRO A 518 48.23 -6.41 -4.63
N GLU A 519 49.53 -6.45 -4.93
CA GLU A 519 50.03 -6.44 -6.31
C GLU A 519 50.00 -7.83 -6.98
N SER A 520 49.86 -8.91 -6.21
CA SER A 520 49.83 -10.28 -6.73
C SER A 520 48.63 -11.08 -6.23
N ARG A 521 48.15 -11.99 -7.08
CA ARG A 521 47.04 -12.91 -6.76
C ARG A 521 47.37 -13.79 -5.55
N ASN A 522 48.60 -14.29 -5.46
CA ASN A 522 49.02 -15.17 -4.38
C ASN A 522 49.01 -14.45 -3.02
N LEU A 523 49.48 -13.19 -2.97
CA LEU A 523 49.41 -12.38 -1.76
C LEU A 523 47.95 -12.12 -1.37
N ALA A 524 47.12 -11.68 -2.32
CA ALA A 524 45.70 -11.45 -2.07
C ALA A 524 44.98 -12.71 -1.54
N ALA A 525 45.24 -13.87 -2.15
CA ALA A 525 44.64 -15.14 -1.71
C ALA A 525 45.15 -15.57 -0.32
N GLN A 526 46.43 -15.37 -0.02
CA GLN A 526 47.00 -15.68 1.29
C GLN A 526 46.45 -14.76 2.38
N TYR A 527 46.31 -13.46 2.11
CA TYR A 527 45.74 -12.49 3.04
C TYR A 527 44.29 -12.85 3.35
N LEU A 528 43.50 -13.17 2.32
CA LEU A 528 42.12 -13.60 2.47
C LEU A 528 42.03 -14.87 3.33
N LEU A 529 42.84 -15.89 3.02
CA LEU A 529 42.84 -17.15 3.77
C LEU A 529 43.16 -16.93 5.26
N LEU A 530 44.22 -16.17 5.56
CA LEU A 530 44.61 -15.88 6.95
C LEU A 530 43.47 -15.16 7.67
N TYR A 531 42.89 -14.14 7.04
CA TYR A 531 41.80 -13.39 7.64
C TYR A 531 40.57 -14.26 7.90
N GLU A 532 40.13 -15.07 6.93
CA GLU A 532 39.01 -16.01 7.10
C GLU A 532 39.23 -17.00 8.25
N MET A 533 40.45 -17.51 8.41
CA MET A 533 40.80 -18.43 9.51
C MET A 533 40.82 -17.76 10.89
N SER A 534 40.99 -16.44 10.93
CA SER A 534 41.03 -15.64 12.17
C SER A 534 39.67 -15.11 12.61
N LEU A 535 38.65 -15.12 11.73
CA LEU A 535 37.33 -14.60 12.05
C LEU A 535 36.54 -15.57 12.95
N PRO A 536 35.85 -15.06 13.98
CA PRO A 536 34.98 -15.88 14.80
C PRO A 536 33.70 -16.27 14.04
N TYR A 537 32.98 -17.24 14.58
CA TYR A 537 31.72 -17.71 14.01
C TYR A 537 30.72 -16.56 13.78
N GLY A 538 30.08 -16.54 12.60
CA GLY A 538 29.10 -15.52 12.21
C GLY A 538 29.70 -14.18 11.75
N LEU A 539 31.01 -13.95 11.93
CA LEU A 539 31.72 -12.76 11.43
C LEU A 539 32.54 -13.02 10.16
N ASP A 540 32.36 -14.17 9.53
CA ASP A 540 32.95 -14.52 8.24
C ASP A 540 32.55 -13.55 7.10
N LEU A 541 33.13 -13.79 5.92
CA LEU A 541 32.94 -12.94 4.75
C LEU A 541 31.81 -13.41 3.82
N ASN A 542 30.98 -14.39 4.20
CA ASN A 542 29.90 -14.90 3.33
C ASN A 542 28.87 -13.81 3.00
N ASN A 543 28.85 -12.69 3.74
CA ASN A 543 28.05 -11.50 3.43
C ASN A 543 28.64 -10.60 2.33
N GLN A 544 29.85 -10.88 1.85
CA GLN A 544 30.62 -10.08 0.89
C GLN A 544 31.22 -10.90 -0.24
N ILE A 545 31.48 -12.19 -0.05
CA ILE A 545 32.08 -13.08 -1.04
C ILE A 545 31.22 -14.35 -1.17
N ASP A 546 31.15 -14.90 -2.38
CA ASP A 546 30.47 -16.18 -2.62
C ASP A 546 31.37 -17.36 -2.21
N VAL A 547 30.78 -18.54 -2.07
CA VAL A 547 31.49 -19.78 -1.69
C VAL A 547 32.63 -20.11 -2.65
N GLY A 548 32.44 -19.89 -3.95
CA GLY A 548 33.45 -20.14 -4.98
C GLY A 548 34.57 -19.09 -5.04
N LYS A 549 34.46 -18.00 -4.27
CA LYS A 549 35.35 -16.83 -4.35
C LYS A 549 35.44 -16.33 -5.80
N SER A 550 34.32 -16.42 -6.52
CA SER A 550 34.12 -16.10 -7.92
C SER A 550 33.35 -14.79 -8.12
N ALA A 551 32.83 -14.19 -7.05
CA ALA A 551 32.12 -12.92 -7.07
C ALA A 551 32.17 -12.21 -5.71
N THR A 552 32.02 -10.89 -5.71
CA THR A 552 31.85 -10.12 -4.47
C THR A 552 30.61 -9.25 -4.51
N ARG A 553 29.98 -9.10 -3.33
CA ARG A 553 28.86 -8.20 -3.10
C ARG A 553 29.38 -6.80 -2.75
N LEU A 554 29.01 -5.83 -3.58
CA LEU A 554 29.19 -4.42 -3.30
C LEU A 554 27.85 -3.83 -2.82
N THR A 555 27.84 -3.23 -1.63
CA THR A 555 26.64 -2.63 -1.04
C THR A 555 26.80 -1.11 -0.95
N VAL A 556 25.92 -0.38 -1.62
CA VAL A 556 25.89 1.08 -1.62
C VAL A 556 24.77 1.54 -0.71
N ILE A 557 25.07 2.34 0.31
CA ILE A 557 24.09 2.95 1.20
C ILE A 557 23.82 4.38 0.71
N LEU A 558 22.55 4.71 0.55
CA LEU A 558 22.06 5.94 -0.05
C LEU A 558 21.41 6.86 0.97
N ASP A 559 21.38 8.14 0.64
CA ASP A 559 20.54 9.11 1.34
C ASP A 559 19.04 8.88 1.01
N ASN A 560 18.15 9.64 1.65
CA ASN A 560 16.72 9.62 1.39
C ASN A 560 16.40 10.19 -0.01
N ILE A 561 16.54 9.36 -1.04
CA ILE A 561 16.30 9.72 -2.43
C ILE A 561 14.95 9.19 -2.93
N ASN A 562 14.40 9.87 -3.94
CA ASN A 562 13.15 9.44 -4.58
C ASN A 562 13.37 8.27 -5.55
N THR A 563 12.25 7.69 -5.98
CA THR A 563 12.18 6.57 -6.92
C THR A 563 12.96 6.80 -8.22
N ASP A 564 12.90 7.99 -8.81
CA ASP A 564 13.55 8.29 -10.08
C ASP A 564 15.06 8.46 -9.95
N ALA A 565 15.54 9.10 -8.88
CA ALA A 565 16.95 9.23 -8.57
C ALA A 565 17.59 7.85 -8.34
N MET A 566 16.89 6.96 -7.64
CA MET A 566 17.39 5.59 -7.39
C MET A 566 17.53 4.77 -8.68
N LYS A 567 16.52 4.82 -9.56
CA LYS A 567 16.59 4.18 -10.88
C LYS A 567 17.70 4.79 -11.74
N SER A 568 17.83 6.12 -11.72
CA SER A 568 18.90 6.82 -12.45
C SER A 568 20.28 6.39 -11.97
N LEU A 569 20.52 6.33 -10.66
CA LEU A 569 21.78 5.89 -10.08
C LEU A 569 22.10 4.43 -10.47
N LYS A 570 21.10 3.53 -10.42
CA LYS A 570 21.26 2.15 -10.91
C LYS A 570 21.74 2.12 -12.36
N TYR A 571 21.07 2.82 -13.27
CA TYR A 571 21.44 2.81 -14.69
C TYR A 571 22.82 3.44 -14.93
N ARG A 572 23.14 4.54 -14.25
CA ARG A 572 24.48 5.14 -14.31
C ARG A 572 25.57 4.17 -13.86
N ALA A 573 25.30 3.37 -12.84
CA ALA A 573 26.23 2.35 -12.34
C ALA A 573 26.42 1.19 -13.33
N GLU A 574 25.33 0.72 -13.94
CA GLU A 574 25.36 -0.32 -14.96
C GLU A 574 26.09 0.14 -16.22
N ASP A 575 25.84 1.36 -16.67
CA ASP A 575 26.56 1.99 -17.79
C ASP A 575 28.05 2.15 -17.48
N TRP A 576 28.38 2.53 -16.24
CA TRP A 576 29.78 2.63 -15.82
C TRP A 576 30.48 1.26 -15.88
N LEU A 577 29.86 0.20 -15.36
CA LEU A 577 30.40 -1.16 -15.43
C LEU A 577 30.59 -1.60 -16.88
N ALA A 578 29.60 -1.36 -17.74
CA ALA A 578 29.67 -1.74 -19.16
C ALA A 578 30.81 -1.04 -19.91
N GLN A 579 31.16 0.19 -19.52
CA GLN A 579 32.20 0.99 -20.17
C GLN A 579 33.61 0.77 -19.60
N ASN A 580 33.71 0.46 -18.30
CA ASN A 580 34.98 0.52 -17.57
C ASN A 580 35.46 -0.83 -17.04
N ALA A 581 34.58 -1.84 -16.96
CA ALA A 581 34.90 -3.16 -16.45
C ALA A 581 34.92 -4.23 -17.57
N PRO A 582 35.72 -5.30 -17.40
CA PRO A 582 35.67 -6.46 -18.30
C PRO A 582 34.26 -7.08 -18.38
N PRO A 583 33.90 -7.75 -19.50
CA PRO A 583 32.60 -8.40 -19.66
C PRO A 583 32.25 -9.37 -18.52
N GLU A 584 33.26 -10.03 -17.96
CA GLU A 584 33.13 -11.00 -16.88
C GLU A 584 32.74 -10.36 -15.54
N MET A 585 32.92 -9.04 -15.37
CA MET A 585 32.55 -8.27 -14.18
C MET A 585 31.17 -7.61 -14.30
N GLN A 586 30.47 -7.82 -15.41
CA GLN A 586 29.13 -7.26 -15.58
C GLN A 586 28.16 -7.99 -14.66
N SER A 587 27.66 -7.24 -13.67
CA SER A 587 26.60 -7.71 -12.79
C SER A 587 25.29 -7.89 -13.56
N ARG A 588 24.40 -8.77 -13.10
CA ARG A 588 23.01 -8.88 -13.59
C ARG A 588 22.16 -7.63 -13.28
N GLY A 589 22.74 -6.68 -12.56
CA GLY A 589 22.18 -5.36 -12.29
C GLY A 589 22.06 -5.08 -10.81
N GLY A 590 21.90 -3.80 -10.48
CA GLY A 590 21.71 -3.39 -9.08
C GLY A 590 20.35 -3.85 -8.56
N THR A 591 20.33 -4.41 -7.34
CA THR A 591 19.11 -4.85 -6.65
C THR A 591 19.11 -4.44 -5.18
N SER A 592 17.94 -4.30 -4.58
CA SER A 592 17.70 -4.15 -3.14
C SER A 592 16.20 -4.09 -2.88
N VAL A 593 15.75 -4.37 -1.66
CA VAL A 593 14.33 -4.23 -1.27
C VAL A 593 13.75 -2.88 -1.73
N ASN A 594 14.46 -1.78 -1.48
CA ASN A 594 13.99 -0.45 -1.84
C ASN A 594 13.91 -0.22 -3.37
N LEU A 595 14.88 -0.75 -4.11
CA LEU A 595 14.94 -0.60 -5.57
C LEU A 595 13.86 -1.42 -6.27
N ILE A 596 13.51 -2.60 -5.77
CA ILE A 596 12.47 -3.46 -6.37
C ILE A 596 11.12 -2.72 -6.35
N PHE A 597 10.71 -2.07 -5.25
CA PHE A 597 9.46 -1.29 -5.28
C PHE A 597 9.57 -0.01 -6.10
N ALA A 598 10.74 0.64 -6.18
CA ALA A 598 10.94 1.80 -7.04
C ALA A 598 10.57 1.47 -8.52
N PHE A 599 10.79 0.23 -8.95
CA PHE A 599 10.29 -0.28 -10.24
C PHE A 599 8.80 -0.68 -10.21
N LEU A 600 8.33 -1.26 -9.11
CA LEU A 600 6.93 -1.66 -8.94
C LEU A 600 5.96 -0.49 -9.10
N THR A 601 6.25 0.67 -8.53
CA THR A 601 5.41 1.87 -8.65
C THR A 601 5.18 2.24 -10.10
N LYS A 602 6.26 2.40 -10.87
CA LYS A 602 6.17 2.77 -12.30
C LYS A 602 5.42 1.71 -13.10
N ARG A 603 5.76 0.43 -12.92
CA ARG A 603 5.08 -0.69 -13.58
C ARG A 603 3.58 -0.70 -13.29
N THR A 604 3.22 -0.43 -12.03
CA THR A 604 1.83 -0.35 -11.59
C THR A 604 1.09 0.77 -12.32
N PHE A 605 1.65 1.96 -12.44
CA PHE A 605 1.01 3.05 -13.20
C PHE A 605 0.86 2.72 -14.69
N ASP A 606 1.92 2.18 -15.31
CA ASP A 606 1.92 1.81 -16.73
C ASP A 606 0.88 0.72 -17.03
N SER A 607 0.79 -0.31 -16.17
CA SER A 607 -0.17 -1.40 -16.35
C SER A 607 -1.60 -0.99 -16.01
N MET A 608 -1.80 -0.15 -14.99
CA MET A 608 -3.10 0.36 -14.60
C MET A 608 -3.69 1.38 -15.56
N PHE A 609 -2.88 2.06 -16.37
CA PHE A 609 -3.39 2.91 -17.45
C PHE A 609 -4.28 2.09 -18.41
N TRP A 610 -3.79 0.93 -18.84
CA TRP A 610 -4.56 0.00 -19.69
C TRP A 610 -5.73 -0.63 -18.95
N GLY A 611 -5.52 -1.08 -17.71
CA GLY A 611 -6.59 -1.67 -16.89
C GLY A 611 -7.77 -0.72 -16.68
N THR A 612 -7.49 0.54 -16.31
CA THR A 612 -8.48 1.61 -16.13
C THR A 612 -9.19 1.94 -17.43
N GLY A 613 -8.44 2.04 -18.55
CA GLY A 613 -9.00 2.29 -19.87
C GLY A 613 -9.97 1.19 -20.32
N LEU A 614 -9.62 -0.08 -20.11
CA LEU A 614 -10.50 -1.21 -20.40
C LEU A 614 -11.73 -1.22 -19.49
N ALA A 615 -11.57 -0.99 -18.19
CA ALA A 615 -12.68 -0.90 -17.24
C ALA A 615 -13.68 0.17 -17.67
N PHE A 616 -13.17 1.34 -18.05
CA PHE A 616 -13.98 2.44 -18.54
C PHE A 616 -14.78 2.07 -19.80
N LEU A 617 -14.15 1.41 -20.78
CA LEU A 617 -14.83 0.93 -21.99
C LEU A 617 -15.93 -0.09 -21.67
N LEU A 618 -15.66 -1.03 -20.76
CA LEU A 618 -16.63 -2.05 -20.35
C LEU A 618 -17.81 -1.45 -19.57
N ILE A 619 -17.56 -0.54 -18.64
CA ILE A 619 -18.59 0.21 -17.92
C ILE A 619 -19.47 0.97 -18.92
N SER A 620 -18.85 1.67 -19.87
CA SER A 620 -19.56 2.41 -20.92
C SER A 620 -20.47 1.49 -21.74
N ALA A 621 -19.97 0.31 -22.13
CA ALA A 621 -20.75 -0.69 -22.84
C ALA A 621 -21.96 -1.18 -22.01
N CYS A 622 -21.76 -1.46 -20.72
CA CYS A 622 -22.84 -1.82 -19.80
C CYS A 622 -23.93 -0.73 -19.74
N LEU A 623 -23.55 0.54 -19.65
CA LEU A 623 -24.48 1.66 -19.63
C LEU A 623 -25.24 1.81 -20.95
N VAL A 624 -24.57 1.69 -22.10
CA VAL A 624 -25.21 1.72 -23.42
C VAL A 624 -26.27 0.62 -23.55
N VAL A 625 -25.93 -0.61 -23.14
CA VAL A 625 -26.84 -1.77 -23.20
C VAL A 625 -28.02 -1.57 -22.27
N ALA A 626 -27.78 -1.19 -21.02
CA ALA A 626 -28.85 -1.03 -20.02
C ALA A 626 -29.79 0.13 -20.34
N LEU A 627 -29.24 1.28 -20.78
CA LEU A 627 -30.01 2.45 -21.18
C LEU A 627 -30.54 2.35 -22.61
N ARG A 628 -30.23 1.27 -23.35
CA ARG A 628 -30.54 1.06 -24.78
C ARG A 628 -30.38 2.34 -25.61
N SER A 629 -29.33 3.09 -25.34
CA SER A 629 -29.08 4.41 -25.94
C SER A 629 -27.60 4.71 -25.91
N ILE A 630 -26.99 4.70 -27.11
CA ILE A 630 -25.58 5.09 -27.29
C ILE A 630 -25.36 6.53 -26.84
N LYS A 631 -26.33 7.42 -27.11
CA LYS A 631 -26.24 8.83 -26.70
C LYS A 631 -26.17 8.97 -25.18
N LEU A 632 -27.05 8.30 -24.43
CA LEU A 632 -27.04 8.39 -22.96
C LEU A 632 -25.79 7.70 -22.37
N GLY A 633 -25.33 6.61 -22.97
CA GLY A 633 -24.06 5.98 -22.59
C GLY A 633 -22.86 6.91 -22.80
N LEU A 634 -22.75 7.58 -23.95
CA LEU A 634 -21.67 8.56 -24.18
C LEU A 634 -21.77 9.77 -23.26
N VAL A 635 -22.99 10.23 -22.94
CA VAL A 635 -23.21 11.33 -21.98
C VAL A 635 -22.72 10.97 -20.58
N SER A 636 -22.88 9.71 -20.17
CA SER A 636 -22.42 9.24 -18.86
C SER A 636 -20.90 9.28 -18.68
N LEU A 637 -20.12 9.36 -19.77
CA LEU A 637 -18.66 9.35 -19.71
C LEU A 637 -18.06 10.58 -19.03
N VAL A 638 -18.61 11.75 -19.35
CA VAL A 638 -18.09 13.03 -18.88
C VAL A 638 -18.17 13.16 -17.35
N PRO A 639 -19.33 12.95 -16.70
CA PRO A 639 -19.41 13.05 -15.25
C PRO A 639 -18.69 11.90 -14.51
N ASN A 640 -18.28 10.84 -15.20
CA ASN A 640 -17.48 9.76 -14.61
C ASN A 640 -15.96 10.02 -14.68
N ILE A 641 -15.44 10.65 -15.75
CA ILE A 641 -14.00 10.96 -15.86
C ILE A 641 -13.64 12.25 -15.10
N MET A 642 -14.48 13.28 -15.23
CA MET A 642 -14.18 14.61 -14.69
C MET A 642 -13.86 14.59 -13.18
N PRO A 643 -14.57 13.84 -12.32
CA PRO A 643 -14.27 13.82 -10.89
C PRO A 643 -12.88 13.30 -10.57
N VAL A 644 -12.42 12.29 -11.31
CA VAL A 644 -11.09 11.74 -11.16
C VAL A 644 -10.06 12.81 -11.51
N ILE A 645 -10.17 13.45 -12.67
CA ILE A 645 -9.24 14.52 -13.10
C ILE A 645 -9.19 15.66 -12.08
N VAL A 646 -10.35 16.12 -11.61
CA VAL A 646 -10.45 17.23 -10.66
C VAL A 646 -9.89 16.84 -9.28
N ALA A 647 -10.17 15.65 -8.79
CA ALA A 647 -9.62 15.17 -7.52
C ALA A 647 -8.09 15.02 -7.57
N PHE A 648 -7.55 14.48 -8.66
CA PHE A 648 -6.09 14.39 -8.86
C PHE A 648 -5.43 15.76 -9.02
N ALA A 649 -6.12 16.73 -9.63
CA ALA A 649 -5.62 18.11 -9.70
C ALA A 649 -5.60 18.79 -8.33
N ILE A 650 -6.61 18.57 -7.50
CA ILE A 650 -6.61 19.03 -6.11
C ILE A 650 -5.48 18.34 -5.34
N TRP A 651 -5.29 17.03 -5.54
CA TRP A 651 -4.19 16.27 -4.93
C TRP A 651 -2.81 16.80 -5.33
N ALA A 652 -2.64 17.21 -6.58
CA ALA A 652 -1.42 17.82 -7.10
C ALA A 652 -1.04 19.13 -6.37
N VAL A 653 -2.03 19.85 -5.84
CA VAL A 653 -1.82 21.09 -5.08
C VAL A 653 -1.56 20.81 -3.59
N ILE A 654 -2.18 19.78 -3.02
CA ILE A 654 -2.08 19.46 -1.59
C ILE A 654 -0.80 18.70 -1.26
N ASN A 655 -0.48 17.65 -2.03
CA ASN A 655 0.61 16.71 -1.73
C ASN A 655 1.62 16.64 -2.88
N GLY A 656 1.16 16.65 -4.13
CA GLY A 656 2.04 16.58 -5.32
C GLY A 656 2.63 15.20 -5.60
N GLU A 657 2.66 14.29 -4.62
CA GLU A 657 3.21 12.94 -4.78
C GLU A 657 2.13 11.89 -5.06
N LEU A 658 2.45 10.98 -5.98
CA LEU A 658 1.67 9.79 -6.31
C LEU A 658 2.44 8.53 -5.95
N GLY A 659 1.91 7.78 -5.00
CA GLY A 659 2.37 6.42 -4.69
C GLY A 659 1.50 5.36 -5.34
N MET A 660 1.80 4.10 -5.06
CA MET A 660 1.03 2.95 -5.54
C MET A 660 -0.48 3.00 -5.21
N PHE A 661 -0.88 3.60 -4.07
CA PHE A 661 -2.30 3.78 -3.72
C PHE A 661 -3.06 4.59 -4.77
N ALA A 662 -2.45 5.57 -5.42
CA ALA A 662 -3.18 6.48 -6.29
C ALA A 662 -3.57 5.80 -7.61
N ALA A 663 -2.73 4.89 -8.11
CA ALA A 663 -3.06 4.05 -9.25
C ALA A 663 -4.31 3.20 -8.96
N SER A 664 -4.39 2.59 -7.77
CA SER A 664 -5.55 1.78 -7.38
C SER A 664 -6.83 2.61 -7.20
N VAL A 665 -6.74 3.81 -6.64
CA VAL A 665 -7.89 4.73 -6.51
C VAL A 665 -8.47 5.09 -7.87
N THR A 666 -7.63 5.33 -8.88
CA THR A 666 -8.10 5.69 -10.22
C THR A 666 -9.04 4.62 -10.80
N ALA A 667 -8.68 3.34 -10.69
CA ALA A 667 -9.48 2.24 -11.19
C ALA A 667 -10.73 1.97 -10.33
N THR A 668 -10.57 1.95 -9.01
CA THR A 668 -11.66 1.62 -8.08
C THR A 668 -12.70 2.71 -7.99
N ALA A 669 -12.29 3.98 -8.00
CA ALA A 669 -13.20 5.11 -7.93
C ALA A 669 -14.13 5.17 -9.15
N LEU A 670 -13.67 4.80 -10.36
CA LEU A 670 -14.54 4.67 -11.53
C LEU A 670 -15.68 3.68 -11.31
N GLY A 671 -15.43 2.56 -10.62
CA GLY A 671 -16.50 1.62 -10.26
C GLY A 671 -17.51 2.23 -9.29
N LEU A 672 -17.04 3.00 -8.30
CA LEU A 672 -17.86 3.57 -7.23
C LEU A 672 -18.72 4.76 -7.69
N ILE A 673 -18.18 5.66 -8.51
CA ILE A 673 -18.87 6.93 -8.84
C ILE A 673 -19.95 6.78 -9.92
N VAL A 674 -19.92 5.69 -10.69
CA VAL A 674 -20.91 5.42 -11.75
C VAL A 674 -22.32 5.22 -11.17
N ASP A 675 -22.44 4.88 -9.88
CA ASP A 675 -23.71 4.69 -9.17
C ASP A 675 -24.68 5.86 -9.35
N CYS A 676 -24.22 7.08 -9.06
CA CYS A 676 -25.02 8.29 -9.14
C CYS A 676 -25.55 8.54 -10.55
N THR A 677 -24.66 8.43 -11.55
CA THR A 677 -25.01 8.56 -12.95
C THR A 677 -26.01 7.48 -13.41
N VAL A 678 -25.84 6.21 -13.02
CA VAL A 678 -26.75 5.10 -13.38
C VAL A 678 -28.15 5.34 -12.84
N HIS A 679 -28.26 5.61 -11.54
CA HIS A 679 -29.55 5.81 -10.89
C HIS A 679 -30.26 7.04 -11.48
N PHE A 680 -29.54 8.13 -11.72
CA PHE A 680 -30.08 9.34 -12.33
C PHE A 680 -30.57 9.09 -13.76
N LEU A 681 -29.72 8.55 -14.64
CA LEU A 681 -30.05 8.29 -16.04
C LEU A 681 -31.18 7.27 -16.21
N SER A 682 -31.25 6.27 -15.34
CA SER A 682 -32.33 5.28 -15.35
C SER A 682 -33.69 5.94 -15.04
N LYS A 683 -33.76 6.83 -14.03
CA LYS A 683 -35.01 7.56 -13.73
C LYS A 683 -35.32 8.61 -14.79
N TYR A 684 -34.33 9.32 -15.31
CA TYR A 684 -34.49 10.26 -16.42
C TYR A 684 -35.12 9.56 -17.63
N ARG A 685 -34.54 8.44 -18.05
CA ARG A 685 -35.05 7.64 -19.17
C ARG A 685 -36.46 7.14 -18.91
N ARG A 686 -36.78 6.74 -17.68
CA ARG A 686 -38.13 6.34 -17.29
C ARG A 686 -39.13 7.51 -17.39
N GLY A 687 -38.74 8.71 -16.96
CA GLY A 687 -39.52 9.94 -17.15
C GLY A 687 -39.80 10.23 -18.62
N LYS A 688 -38.77 10.08 -19.47
CA LYS A 688 -38.90 10.27 -20.93
C LYS A 688 -39.77 9.22 -21.61
N ILE A 689 -39.55 7.93 -21.33
CA ILE A 689 -40.16 6.83 -22.09
C ILE A 689 -41.50 6.39 -21.49
N GLU A 690 -41.56 6.18 -20.17
CA GLU A 690 -42.78 5.64 -19.54
C GLU A 690 -43.78 6.74 -19.17
N LYS A 691 -43.30 7.94 -18.83
CA LYS A 691 -44.15 9.07 -18.43
C LYS A 691 -44.35 10.12 -19.52
N ASN A 692 -43.66 9.96 -20.67
CA ASN A 692 -43.71 10.87 -21.81
C ASN A 692 -43.46 12.34 -21.45
N LEU A 693 -42.59 12.58 -20.46
CA LEU A 693 -42.22 13.92 -20.01
C LEU A 693 -41.29 14.60 -21.02
N ASP A 694 -41.31 15.93 -21.03
CA ASP A 694 -40.28 16.69 -21.72
C ASP A 694 -38.93 16.58 -20.98
N VAL A 695 -37.88 17.21 -21.50
CA VAL A 695 -36.54 17.02 -20.91
C VAL A 695 -36.40 17.69 -19.56
N GLU A 696 -36.95 18.90 -19.39
CA GLU A 696 -36.86 19.62 -18.11
C GLU A 696 -37.66 18.87 -17.04
N ASP A 697 -38.85 18.40 -17.36
CA ASP A 697 -39.70 17.64 -16.44
C ASP A 697 -39.15 16.23 -16.18
N ALA A 698 -38.50 15.59 -17.16
CA ALA A 698 -37.81 14.33 -16.93
C ALA A 698 -36.59 14.49 -15.99
N VAL A 699 -35.85 15.60 -16.08
CA VAL A 699 -34.77 15.93 -15.14
C VAL A 699 -35.34 16.18 -13.74
N ARG A 700 -36.41 16.98 -13.62
CA ARG A 700 -37.12 17.20 -12.33
C ARG A 700 -37.61 15.88 -11.73
N TYR A 701 -38.19 15.01 -12.56
CA TYR A 701 -38.64 13.69 -12.14
C TYR A 701 -37.49 12.82 -11.63
N ALA A 702 -36.36 12.80 -12.33
CA ALA A 702 -35.17 12.06 -11.88
C ALA A 702 -34.71 12.54 -10.49
N PHE A 703 -34.55 13.85 -10.29
CA PHE A 703 -34.17 14.41 -8.99
C PHE A 703 -35.18 14.10 -7.88
N SER A 704 -36.49 14.18 -8.16
CA SER A 704 -37.51 13.86 -7.16
C SER A 704 -37.48 12.41 -6.71
N MET A 705 -37.01 11.50 -7.57
CA MET A 705 -37.02 10.07 -7.32
C MET A 705 -35.72 9.60 -6.66
N VAL A 706 -34.56 10.10 -7.09
CA VAL A 706 -33.26 9.60 -6.61
C VAL A 706 -32.40 10.63 -5.90
N GLY A 707 -32.68 11.94 -6.00
CA GLY A 707 -31.76 12.98 -5.52
C GLY A 707 -31.41 12.85 -4.03
N THR A 708 -32.40 12.62 -3.15
CA THR A 708 -32.12 12.38 -1.72
C THR A 708 -31.31 11.10 -1.52
N ALA A 709 -31.63 10.02 -2.23
CA ALA A 709 -30.92 8.75 -2.08
C ALA A 709 -29.44 8.89 -2.50
N LEU A 710 -29.16 9.60 -3.59
CA LEU A 710 -27.81 9.83 -4.10
C LEU A 710 -26.93 10.64 -3.14
N TRP A 711 -27.49 11.71 -2.54
CA TRP A 711 -26.78 12.50 -1.52
C TRP A 711 -26.44 11.65 -0.31
N VAL A 712 -27.37 10.82 0.13
CA VAL A 712 -27.18 9.96 1.30
C VAL A 712 -26.17 8.86 1.02
N SER A 713 -26.28 8.15 -0.10
CA SER A 713 -25.34 7.08 -0.45
C SER A 713 -23.92 7.63 -0.63
N SER A 714 -23.77 8.79 -1.28
CA SER A 714 -22.47 9.44 -1.44
C SER A 714 -21.89 9.91 -0.11
N LEU A 715 -22.70 10.44 0.80
CA LEU A 715 -22.22 10.84 2.12
C LEU A 715 -21.79 9.63 2.96
N VAL A 716 -22.54 8.53 2.90
CA VAL A 716 -22.16 7.25 3.53
C VAL A 716 -20.81 6.77 3.00
N LEU A 717 -20.62 6.79 1.67
CA LEU A 717 -19.36 6.44 1.02
C LEU A 717 -18.22 7.36 1.48
N ILE A 718 -18.43 8.67 1.49
CA ILE A 718 -17.43 9.65 1.97
C ILE A 718 -17.08 9.39 3.42
N VAL A 719 -18.04 9.18 4.32
CA VAL A 719 -17.79 8.88 5.74
C VAL A 719 -17.02 7.56 5.90
N GLY A 720 -17.41 6.53 5.15
CA GLY A 720 -16.73 5.23 5.15
C GLY A 720 -15.27 5.33 4.72
N PHE A 721 -14.98 5.94 3.56
CA PHE A 721 -13.60 6.12 3.10
C PHE A 721 -12.81 7.15 3.92
N SER A 722 -13.46 8.18 4.47
CA SER A 722 -12.79 9.12 5.37
C SER A 722 -12.36 8.45 6.67
N SER A 723 -13.04 7.39 7.12
CA SER A 723 -12.61 6.64 8.31
C SER A 723 -11.24 5.99 8.13
N LEU A 724 -10.88 5.58 6.90
CA LEU A 724 -9.55 5.04 6.58
C LEU A 724 -8.44 6.07 6.75
N MET A 725 -8.75 7.37 6.72
CA MET A 725 -7.76 8.44 6.95
C MET A 725 -7.13 8.37 8.35
N LEU A 726 -7.76 7.65 9.28
CA LEU A 726 -7.25 7.44 10.64
C LEU A 726 -6.25 6.28 10.74
N SER A 727 -6.02 5.53 9.66
CA SER A 727 -5.04 4.43 9.64
C SER A 727 -3.61 4.97 9.76
N ASP A 728 -2.81 4.33 10.61
CA ASP A 728 -1.37 4.61 10.71
C ASP A 728 -0.58 4.09 9.49
N PHE A 729 -1.23 3.32 8.61
CA PHE A 729 -0.68 2.90 7.34
C PHE A 729 -1.08 3.88 6.23
N ALA A 730 -0.11 4.64 5.72
CA ALA A 730 -0.31 5.73 4.76
C ALA A 730 -0.95 5.26 3.45
N MET A 731 -0.73 4.01 3.03
CA MET A 731 -1.43 3.45 1.87
C MET A 731 -2.94 3.48 2.07
N ASN A 732 -3.42 3.10 3.27
CA ASN A 732 -4.83 3.08 3.61
C ASN A 732 -5.37 4.49 3.81
N SER A 733 -4.65 5.34 4.55
CA SER A 733 -5.11 6.70 4.85
C SER A 733 -5.11 7.62 3.63
N LYS A 734 -4.07 7.57 2.79
CA LYS A 734 -4.03 8.31 1.52
C LYS A 734 -5.05 7.78 0.51
N MET A 735 -5.24 6.46 0.43
CA MET A 735 -6.30 5.85 -0.40
C MET A 735 -7.69 6.31 0.05
N GLY A 736 -7.96 6.29 1.36
CA GLY A 736 -9.20 6.79 1.94
C GLY A 736 -9.46 8.26 1.62
N ALA A 737 -8.46 9.12 1.84
CA ALA A 737 -8.55 10.55 1.57
C ALA A 737 -8.83 10.84 0.08
N LEU A 738 -8.06 10.23 -0.82
CA LEU A 738 -8.21 10.45 -2.27
C LEU A 738 -9.54 9.87 -2.78
N THR A 739 -9.97 8.72 -2.28
CA THR A 739 -11.26 8.12 -2.69
C THR A 739 -12.45 8.95 -2.20
N ALA A 740 -12.43 9.41 -0.95
CA ALA A 740 -13.44 10.31 -0.41
C ALA A 740 -13.50 11.63 -1.19
N LEU A 741 -12.35 12.17 -1.58
CA LEU A 741 -12.26 13.36 -2.45
C LEU A 741 -12.90 13.10 -3.81
N VAL A 742 -12.56 11.98 -4.48
CA VAL A 742 -13.15 11.63 -5.78
C VAL A 742 -14.66 11.48 -5.69
N ILE A 743 -15.18 10.80 -4.66
CA ILE A 743 -16.63 10.63 -4.46
C ILE A 743 -17.31 11.99 -4.20
N GLY A 744 -16.70 12.85 -3.38
CA GLY A 744 -17.22 14.19 -3.11
C GLY A 744 -17.30 15.05 -4.37
N VAL A 745 -16.25 15.05 -5.19
CA VAL A 745 -16.22 15.74 -6.47
C VAL A 745 -17.21 15.11 -7.46
N ALA A 746 -17.38 13.78 -7.43
CA ALA A 746 -18.32 13.08 -8.30
C ALA A 746 -19.76 13.47 -8.00
N LEU A 747 -20.14 13.51 -6.73
CA LEU A 747 -21.46 13.97 -6.31
C LEU A 747 -21.74 15.40 -6.80
N VAL A 748 -20.78 16.33 -6.65
CA VAL A 748 -20.91 17.70 -7.14
C VAL A 748 -21.05 17.73 -8.67
N THR A 749 -20.24 16.93 -9.37
CA THR A 749 -20.24 16.87 -10.84
C THR A 749 -21.55 16.27 -11.36
N ASP A 750 -22.06 15.21 -10.77
CA ASP A 750 -23.34 14.59 -11.15
C ASP A 750 -24.53 15.51 -10.88
N PHE A 751 -24.52 16.26 -9.78
CA PHE A 751 -25.63 17.16 -9.44
C PHE A 751 -25.63 18.45 -10.27
N LEU A 752 -24.49 18.86 -10.83
CA LEU A 752 -24.35 20.08 -11.62
C LEU A 752 -24.30 19.80 -13.12
N LEU A 753 -23.36 18.97 -13.56
CA LEU A 753 -23.00 18.82 -14.96
C LEU A 753 -23.92 17.84 -15.70
N LEU A 754 -24.21 16.67 -15.12
CA LEU A 754 -25.07 15.67 -15.76
C LEU A 754 -26.45 16.21 -16.19
N PRO A 755 -27.25 16.90 -15.34
CA PRO A 755 -28.54 17.45 -15.77
C PRO A 755 -28.38 18.51 -16.86
N VAL A 756 -27.34 19.34 -16.79
CA VAL A 756 -27.06 20.38 -17.79
C VAL A 756 -26.72 19.78 -19.15
N ILE A 757 -25.91 18.71 -19.18
CA ILE A 757 -25.59 18.00 -20.42
C ILE A 757 -26.87 17.44 -21.06
N LEU A 758 -27.76 16.84 -20.27
CA LEU A 758 -29.05 16.32 -20.76
C LEU A 758 -29.95 17.42 -21.33
N LEU A 759 -30.03 18.57 -20.65
CA LEU A 759 -30.80 19.75 -21.09
C LEU A 759 -30.33 20.30 -22.45
N TYR A 760 -29.04 20.17 -22.78
CA TYR A 760 -28.49 20.62 -24.06
C TYR A 760 -28.61 19.59 -25.18
N LEU A 761 -28.42 18.30 -24.88
CA LEU A 761 -28.31 17.24 -25.89
C LEU A 761 -29.65 16.64 -26.33
N ASP A 762 -30.68 16.66 -25.48
CA ASP A 762 -31.97 16.02 -25.77
C ASP A 762 -33.02 17.06 -26.22
N LYS A 763 -32.68 17.96 -27.16
CA LYS A 763 -33.65 18.94 -27.68
C LYS A 763 -34.80 18.25 -28.43
N LYS A 764 -36.03 18.76 -28.22
CA LYS A 764 -37.31 18.33 -28.83
C LYS A 764 -37.12 17.73 -30.23
N LYS A 765 -37.57 16.48 -30.43
CA LYS A 765 -38.09 16.10 -31.74
C LYS A 765 -39.24 17.06 -32.02
N ASP A 766 -39.10 17.88 -33.04
CA ASP A 766 -40.19 18.70 -33.54
C ASP A 766 -41.42 17.82 -33.68
N LYS A 767 -42.55 18.31 -33.19
CA LYS A 767 -43.86 17.74 -33.50
C LYS A 767 -43.92 17.66 -35.03
N VAL A 768 -43.86 16.45 -35.56
CA VAL A 768 -44.23 16.21 -36.96
C VAL A 768 -45.72 16.54 -37.02
N ASN A 769 -46.03 17.77 -37.45
CA ASN A 769 -47.32 18.08 -38.00
C ASN A 769 -47.42 17.32 -39.33
N VAL A 770 -48.04 16.14 -39.32
CA VAL A 770 -49.07 15.69 -40.28
C VAL A 770 -49.92 14.64 -39.59
#